data_AF-A0A916R2V0-F1
#
_entry.id   AF-A0A916R2V0-F1
#
_cell.length_a   1.000
_cell.length_b   1.000
_cell.length_c   1.000
_cell.angle_alpha   90.00
_cell.angle_beta   90.00
_cell.angle_gamma   90.00
#
_symmetry.space_group_name_H-M   'P 1'
#
loop_
_entity.id
_entity.type
_entity.pdbx_description
1 polymer ?
#
loop_
_entity_poly.entity_id
_entity_poly.type
_entity_poly.pdbx_seq_one_letter_code
_entity_poly.pdbx_strand_id
1 'polypeptide(L)'
;MYRRGLKKPVPVSRDDAAATRDFYSKPSLDGSPTLDDLITDYETHLQFLVDKLRGADFSTQVKSSDASEVVAHLTMRAAYLRELIGVGASEMASAIDTLINNPTELLDGIRLLKHRVPSKFAAMATEEFEKRGFHLMTNISTKAIVRLLYFGIREDFDLLHANAIEQFADWVTVFEKNFTGMGQSAHTKILQDQLVPMERKRQLEALTWQVVKIAENDAPLADCVAIAKDENGWGPYLLASPKSTVCVILPLSPTKVIVGSGKQDWSEQAQQYTRHAVESCFSFYLSDQLQEKTEKDLSDLGHKARETVSGLTSSAIRGAIENFVAEASDDEHGIRSEASVAEGSKDFSYSVSLKDFADQEYAQKVANAVNEVVLAYAAICDVKNLDGITFAVDYEKAIAELDRGDGLRSVERNSTVSNANGVALPILVHRLDGQKTHLVMKAYLAEDFVSEIVDHKDAAVSLLLNCLGTVTFNSIVSNKFPDTVRFKHKDEYEGWLAQYNDTLLSTYFSISTTIPTVDMLSFYSDLAVDQLEAVIALTRGAGLAYELDGDHEKLFQCCASSVSSFLSAITRVLAAQSRFIGPKNPETVLLTRLSQVELLKWADLFAADMSMFIDQIDGWKEFEATYFINRHFERLLFEVGVFPDQLDDGSLYIHTSGDNRLNMRLNAQAPRH
;
A
#
# COMPACT_ATOMS: atom_id res chain seq x y z
N MET A 1 31.45 -0.70 38.50
CA MET A 1 30.79 -0.86 37.19
C MET A 1 29.46 -1.53 37.36
N TYR A 2 28.43 -0.95 36.74
CA TYR A 2 27.08 -1.49 36.63
C TYR A 2 26.94 -1.95 35.18
N ARG A 3 26.72 -3.24 34.94
CA ARG A 3 26.71 -3.82 33.60
C ARG A 3 25.54 -4.80 33.45
N ARG A 4 24.93 -4.77 32.27
CA ARG A 4 23.85 -5.66 31.91
C ARG A 4 24.26 -7.14 32.03
N GLY A 5 23.38 -7.96 32.60
CA GLY A 5 23.59 -9.40 32.77
C GLY A 5 24.46 -9.80 33.97
N LEU A 6 24.93 -8.85 34.79
CA LEU A 6 25.55 -9.17 36.07
C LEU A 6 24.51 -9.26 37.19
N LYS A 7 24.76 -10.14 38.15
CA LYS A 7 23.91 -10.28 39.37
C LYS A 7 24.03 -9.10 40.33
N LYS A 8 25.18 -8.41 40.31
CA LYS A 8 25.50 -7.26 41.16
C LYS A 8 26.61 -6.40 40.52
N PRO A 9 26.74 -5.12 40.90
CA PRO A 9 27.84 -4.27 40.45
C PRO A 9 29.20 -4.84 40.84
N VAL A 10 30.22 -4.61 40.00
CA VAL A 10 31.59 -5.13 40.21
C VAL A 10 32.63 -4.00 40.22
N PRO A 11 33.67 -4.07 41.09
CA PRO A 11 34.78 -3.13 41.04
C PRO A 11 35.64 -3.43 39.80
N VAL A 12 36.06 -2.37 39.09
CA VAL A 12 36.93 -2.47 37.90
C VAL A 12 37.93 -1.32 37.93
N SER A 13 39.13 -1.54 37.40
CA SER A 13 40.07 -0.45 37.10
C SER A 13 39.50 0.42 35.99
N ARG A 14 39.79 1.73 35.99
CA ARG A 14 39.45 2.62 34.88
C ARG A 14 40.11 2.17 33.58
N ASP A 15 41.30 1.57 33.67
CA ASP A 15 42.08 1.12 32.53
C ASP A 15 41.51 -0.16 31.88
N ASP A 16 40.67 -0.91 32.61
CA ASP A 16 40.11 -2.19 32.14
C ASP A 16 38.62 -2.13 31.79
N ALA A 17 37.91 -1.07 32.20
CA ALA A 17 36.44 -1.03 32.17
C ALA A 17 35.83 -1.07 30.75
N ALA A 18 36.58 -0.64 29.73
CA ALA A 18 36.15 -0.63 28.33
C ALA A 18 37.27 -1.03 27.34
N ALA A 19 38.44 -1.41 27.85
CA ALA A 19 39.63 -1.68 27.04
C ALA A 19 39.59 -3.07 26.42
N THR A 20 40.02 -3.17 25.16
CA THR A 20 40.25 -4.45 24.48
C THR A 20 41.58 -4.30 23.75
N ARG A 21 42.54 -5.18 24.05
CA ARG A 21 43.89 -5.10 23.48
C ARG A 21 43.85 -5.46 21.99
N ASP A 22 44.56 -4.69 21.16
CA ASP A 22 44.64 -4.87 19.69
C ASP A 22 43.27 -4.89 18.99
N PHE A 23 42.35 -4.03 19.44
CA PHE A 23 40.96 -4.04 18.99
C PHE A 23 40.79 -3.54 17.55
N TYR A 24 41.49 -2.48 17.12
CA TYR A 24 41.28 -1.93 15.77
C TYR A 24 42.29 -2.45 14.76
N SER A 25 43.49 -2.80 15.22
CA SER A 25 44.55 -3.32 14.36
C SER A 25 45.51 -4.21 15.13
N LYS A 26 46.09 -5.20 14.43
CA LYS A 26 47.27 -5.91 14.94
C LYS A 26 48.51 -5.04 14.72
N PRO A 27 49.53 -5.14 15.59
CA PRO A 27 50.80 -4.44 15.39
C PRO A 27 51.36 -4.73 14.00
N SER A 28 51.78 -3.69 13.28
CA SER A 28 52.31 -3.89 11.93
C SER A 28 53.61 -4.68 11.96
N LEU A 29 53.74 -5.64 11.04
CA LEU A 29 54.95 -6.43 10.86
C LEU A 29 56.07 -5.66 10.13
N ASP A 30 55.72 -4.60 9.41
CA ASP A 30 56.64 -3.79 8.59
C ASP A 30 56.91 -2.39 9.16
N GLY A 31 56.31 -2.05 10.30
CA GLY A 31 56.45 -0.76 10.96
C GLY A 31 55.60 0.37 10.38
N SER A 32 54.68 0.10 9.45
CA SER A 32 53.72 1.10 8.98
C SER A 32 52.75 1.50 10.10
N PRO A 33 52.37 2.80 10.23
CA PRO A 33 51.39 3.24 11.22
C PRO A 33 50.06 2.52 11.05
N THR A 34 49.59 1.89 12.13
CA THR A 34 48.28 1.23 12.21
C THR A 34 47.20 2.20 12.68
N LEU A 35 45.92 1.79 12.64
CA LEU A 35 44.84 2.64 13.14
C LEU A 35 44.97 2.88 14.65
N ASP A 36 45.41 1.88 15.42
CA ASP A 36 45.69 2.05 16.85
C ASP A 36 46.81 3.06 17.10
N ASP A 37 47.83 3.12 16.23
CA ASP A 37 48.90 4.13 16.34
C ASP A 37 48.35 5.54 16.08
N LEU A 38 47.53 5.73 15.04
CA LEU A 38 46.90 7.02 14.71
C LEU A 38 45.93 7.48 15.82
N ILE A 39 45.16 6.56 16.40
CA ILE A 39 44.29 6.84 17.54
C ILE A 39 45.14 7.24 18.75
N THR A 40 46.21 6.49 19.06
CA THR A 40 47.10 6.78 20.20
C THR A 40 47.78 8.14 20.07
N ASP A 41 48.26 8.47 18.88
CA ASP A 41 48.87 9.77 18.59
C ASP A 41 47.87 10.91 18.77
N TYR A 42 46.64 10.76 18.25
CA TYR A 42 45.58 11.75 18.41
C TYR A 42 45.14 11.89 19.88
N GLU A 43 45.04 10.78 20.60
CA GLU A 43 44.65 10.76 22.01
C GLU A 43 45.68 11.41 22.92
N THR A 44 46.96 11.46 22.52
CA THR A 44 47.97 12.24 23.24
C THR A 44 47.63 13.74 23.24
N HIS A 45 47.12 14.26 22.12
CA HIS A 45 46.61 15.64 22.05
C HIS A 45 45.31 15.78 22.86
N LEU A 46 44.39 14.84 22.71
CA LEU A 46 43.10 14.88 23.40
C LEU A 46 43.26 14.82 24.93
N GLN A 47 44.24 14.06 25.43
CA GLN A 47 44.57 13.97 26.85
C GLN A 47 44.92 15.34 27.43
N PHE A 48 45.68 16.16 26.69
CA PHE A 48 45.96 17.54 27.09
C PHE A 48 44.67 18.38 27.19
N LEU A 49 43.75 18.25 26.23
CA LEU A 49 42.46 18.96 26.26
C LEU A 49 41.59 18.50 27.45
N VAL A 50 41.51 17.20 27.69
CA VAL A 50 40.75 16.62 28.81
C VAL A 50 41.32 17.08 30.15
N ASP A 51 42.64 17.09 30.32
CA ASP A 51 43.30 17.53 31.55
C ASP A 51 43.12 19.03 31.76
N LYS A 52 43.17 19.83 30.70
CA LYS A 52 42.83 21.26 30.74
C LYS A 52 41.40 21.48 31.21
N LEU A 53 40.42 20.74 30.68
CA LEU A 53 39.02 20.84 31.07
C LEU A 53 38.82 20.38 32.53
N ARG A 54 39.47 19.30 32.95
CA ARG A 54 39.46 18.80 34.35
C ARG A 54 40.09 19.79 35.32
N GLY A 55 41.14 20.50 34.91
CA GLY A 55 41.85 21.49 35.71
C GLY A 55 41.14 22.84 35.85
N ALA A 56 40.15 23.14 35.00
CA ALA A 56 39.42 24.41 35.06
C ALA A 56 38.53 24.52 36.32
N ASP A 57 38.49 25.72 36.92
CA ASP A 57 37.70 25.99 38.12
C ASP A 57 36.19 25.97 37.83
N PHE A 58 35.38 25.74 38.86
CA PHE A 58 33.93 25.79 38.73
C PHE A 58 33.46 27.15 38.23
N SER A 59 32.37 27.15 37.47
CA SER A 59 31.80 28.33 36.82
C SER A 59 32.70 29.00 35.77
N THR A 60 33.85 28.39 35.44
CA THR A 60 34.72 28.87 34.36
C THR A 60 34.14 28.48 33.01
N GLN A 61 34.01 29.46 32.11
CA GLN A 61 33.71 29.18 30.71
C GLN A 61 34.95 28.65 30.00
N VAL A 62 34.79 27.58 29.24
CA VAL A 62 35.87 26.96 28.48
C VAL A 62 35.72 27.27 27.00
N LYS A 63 36.81 27.15 26.24
CA LYS A 63 36.76 27.36 24.79
C LYS A 63 35.87 26.30 24.15
N SER A 64 34.90 26.71 23.35
CA SER A 64 33.99 25.79 22.65
C SER A 64 34.74 24.85 21.69
N SER A 65 35.86 25.29 21.11
CA SER A 65 36.74 24.44 20.29
C SER A 65 37.32 23.25 21.07
N ASP A 66 37.66 23.46 22.34
CA ASP A 66 38.31 22.43 23.15
C ASP A 66 37.27 21.41 23.64
N ALA A 67 36.10 21.89 24.09
CA ALA A 67 35.01 21.03 24.54
C ALA A 67 34.37 20.23 23.39
N SER A 68 34.14 20.88 22.25
CA SER A 68 33.56 20.23 21.06
C SER A 68 34.42 19.08 20.53
N GLU A 69 35.74 19.26 20.46
CA GLU A 69 36.67 18.23 19.99
C GLU A 69 36.69 17.02 20.94
N VAL A 70 36.75 17.27 22.26
CA VAL A 70 36.68 16.21 23.28
C VAL A 70 35.37 15.43 23.20
N VAL A 71 34.23 16.12 23.15
CA VAL A 71 32.92 15.46 23.07
C VAL A 71 32.78 14.67 21.77
N ALA A 72 33.08 15.29 20.63
CA ALA A 72 32.93 14.65 19.32
C ALA A 72 33.83 13.41 19.20
N HIS A 73 35.09 13.48 19.60
CA HIS A 73 36.00 12.34 19.55
C HIS A 73 35.55 11.21 20.48
N LEU A 74 35.30 11.52 21.77
CA LEU A 74 35.00 10.50 22.76
C LEU A 74 33.68 9.78 22.47
N THR A 75 32.67 10.49 21.91
CA THR A 75 31.41 9.86 21.49
C THR A 75 31.63 8.90 20.31
N MET A 76 32.54 9.18 19.39
CA MET A 76 32.87 8.25 18.29
C MET A 76 33.72 7.07 18.76
N ARG A 77 34.56 7.24 19.77
CA ARG A 77 35.36 6.16 20.38
C ARG A 77 34.54 5.28 21.35
N ALA A 78 33.37 5.75 21.77
CA ALA A 78 32.56 5.15 22.82
C ALA A 78 32.17 3.69 22.53
N ALA A 79 32.10 2.87 23.59
CA ALA A 79 31.58 1.50 23.49
C ALA A 79 30.12 1.48 23.00
N TYR A 80 29.36 2.54 23.31
CA TYR A 80 27.99 2.73 22.84
C TYR A 80 27.85 2.61 21.33
N LEU A 81 28.73 3.22 20.52
CA LEU A 81 28.63 3.17 19.05
C LEU A 81 28.79 1.73 18.52
N ARG A 82 29.70 0.95 19.10
CA ARG A 82 29.92 -0.46 18.72
C ARG A 82 28.69 -1.31 18.96
N GLU A 83 28.14 -1.18 20.17
CA GLU A 83 26.95 -1.92 20.59
C GLU A 83 25.71 -1.48 19.79
N LEU A 84 25.59 -0.19 19.49
CA LEU A 84 24.53 0.38 18.65
C LEU A 84 24.54 -0.21 17.24
N ILE A 85 25.71 -0.28 16.60
CA ILE A 85 25.86 -0.89 15.26
C ILE A 85 25.50 -2.39 15.31
N GLY A 86 25.96 -3.11 16.34
CA GLY A 86 25.66 -4.52 16.51
C GLY A 86 24.16 -4.80 16.66
N VAL A 87 23.48 -4.05 17.54
CA VAL A 87 22.03 -4.19 17.72
C VAL A 87 21.26 -3.74 16.50
N GLY A 88 21.61 -2.61 15.86
CA GLY A 88 20.92 -2.15 14.65
C GLY A 88 20.95 -3.16 13.52
N ALA A 89 22.04 -3.92 13.40
CA ALA A 89 22.14 -5.01 12.44
C ALA A 89 21.27 -6.21 12.81
N SER A 90 21.25 -6.61 14.09
CA SER A 90 20.36 -7.67 14.57
C SER A 90 18.89 -7.30 14.40
N GLU A 91 18.51 -6.05 14.68
CA GLU A 91 17.16 -5.54 14.43
C GLU A 91 16.83 -5.52 12.93
N MET A 92 17.80 -5.20 12.06
CA MET A 92 17.59 -5.26 10.60
C MET A 92 17.41 -6.68 10.11
N ALA A 93 18.20 -7.64 10.61
CA ALA A 93 18.03 -9.06 10.32
C ALA A 93 16.66 -9.54 10.81
N SER A 94 16.28 -9.19 12.03
CA SER A 94 14.97 -9.51 12.60
C SER A 94 13.83 -8.89 11.80
N ALA A 95 13.95 -7.65 11.33
CA ALA A 95 12.92 -7.02 10.53
C ALA A 95 12.83 -7.60 9.11
N ILE A 96 13.95 -8.03 8.53
CA ILE A 96 13.95 -8.81 7.29
C ILE A 96 13.28 -10.17 7.53
N ASP A 97 13.59 -10.84 8.64
CA ASP A 97 12.95 -12.10 9.04
C ASP A 97 11.45 -11.92 9.26
N THR A 98 11.01 -10.85 9.94
CA THR A 98 9.60 -10.50 10.08
C THR A 98 8.95 -10.21 8.72
N LEU A 99 9.63 -9.50 7.82
CA LEU A 99 9.12 -9.23 6.48
C LEU A 99 8.91 -10.53 5.69
N ILE A 100 9.76 -11.52 5.91
CA ILE A 100 9.73 -12.83 5.25
C ILE A 100 8.70 -13.75 5.92
N ASN A 101 8.66 -13.83 7.24
CA ASN A 101 7.84 -14.83 7.95
C ASN A 101 6.44 -14.31 8.32
N ASN A 102 6.32 -13.01 8.60
CA ASN A 102 5.08 -12.34 9.01
C ASN A 102 4.95 -10.96 8.35
N PRO A 103 4.90 -10.88 7.01
CA PRO A 103 4.90 -9.63 6.26
C PRO A 103 3.80 -8.68 6.72
N THR A 104 2.63 -9.19 7.10
CA THR A 104 1.51 -8.38 7.61
C THR A 104 1.85 -7.54 8.84
N GLU A 105 2.84 -7.91 9.66
CA GLU A 105 3.26 -7.08 10.81
C GLU A 105 4.02 -5.80 10.40
N LEU A 106 4.80 -5.86 9.31
CA LEU A 106 5.59 -4.73 8.79
C LEU A 106 4.92 -4.01 7.61
N LEU A 107 4.10 -4.75 6.85
CA LEU A 107 3.38 -4.30 5.67
C LEU A 107 1.95 -3.89 5.97
N ASP A 108 1.52 -3.83 7.23
CA ASP A 108 0.16 -3.37 7.55
C ASP A 108 -0.07 -1.97 6.95
N GLY A 109 -1.00 -1.89 6.00
CA GLY A 109 -1.29 -0.70 5.20
C GLY A 109 -0.51 -0.53 3.88
N ILE A 110 0.54 -1.31 3.61
CA ILE A 110 1.26 -1.32 2.32
C ILE A 110 0.59 -2.33 1.38
N ARG A 111 -0.24 -1.85 0.46
CA ARG A 111 -0.97 -2.70 -0.51
C ARG A 111 -0.35 -2.55 -1.90
N LEU A 112 -0.17 -3.68 -2.60
CA LEU A 112 0.22 -3.70 -4.01
C LEU A 112 -0.77 -2.87 -4.84
N LEU A 113 -0.25 -2.03 -5.74
CA LEU A 113 -1.06 -1.22 -6.65
C LEU A 113 -1.94 -2.15 -7.50
N LYS A 114 -3.22 -1.77 -7.64
CA LYS A 114 -4.23 -2.64 -8.26
C LYS A 114 -4.48 -2.32 -9.73
N HIS A 115 -4.42 -1.04 -10.06
CA HIS A 115 -4.80 -0.49 -11.36
C HIS A 115 -3.63 -0.38 -12.34
N ARG A 116 -2.37 -0.50 -11.86
CA ARG A 116 -1.15 -0.52 -12.68
C ARG A 116 0.00 -1.23 -11.99
N VAL A 117 1.01 -1.60 -12.78
CA VAL A 117 2.28 -2.13 -12.26
C VAL A 117 3.13 -0.97 -11.74
N PRO A 118 3.68 -1.02 -10.51
CA PRO A 118 4.58 0.01 -10.00
C PRO A 118 5.78 0.21 -10.93
N SER A 119 6.11 1.46 -11.26
CA SER A 119 7.14 1.79 -12.25
C SER A 119 8.53 1.19 -11.94
N LYS A 120 8.93 1.17 -10.67
CA LYS A 120 10.18 0.54 -10.21
C LYS A 120 10.16 -0.98 -10.40
N PHE A 121 9.05 -1.64 -10.09
CA PHE A 121 8.89 -3.07 -10.36
C PHE A 121 8.96 -3.33 -11.87
N ALA A 122 8.24 -2.52 -12.66
CA ALA A 122 8.23 -2.67 -14.12
C ALA A 122 9.63 -2.51 -14.72
N ALA A 123 10.41 -1.52 -14.28
CA ALA A 123 11.78 -1.31 -14.72
C ALA A 123 12.69 -2.50 -14.36
N MET A 124 12.62 -2.98 -13.12
CA MET A 124 13.41 -4.14 -12.67
C MET A 124 13.06 -5.41 -13.43
N ALA A 125 11.77 -5.71 -13.59
CA ALA A 125 11.31 -6.89 -14.31
C ALA A 125 11.71 -6.81 -15.79
N THR A 126 11.58 -5.64 -16.42
CA THR A 126 11.99 -5.40 -17.82
C THR A 126 13.48 -5.64 -17.98
N GLU A 127 14.33 -5.08 -17.10
CA GLU A 127 15.77 -5.27 -17.14
C GLU A 127 16.16 -6.76 -17.03
N GLU A 128 15.53 -7.50 -16.13
CA GLU A 128 15.78 -8.95 -15.98
C GLU A 128 15.30 -9.77 -17.18
N PHE A 129 14.14 -9.41 -17.77
CA PHE A 129 13.64 -10.06 -19.00
C PHE A 129 14.57 -9.80 -20.20
N GLU A 130 15.12 -8.59 -20.33
CA GLU A 130 16.08 -8.24 -21.36
C GLU A 130 17.40 -8.98 -21.19
N LYS A 131 17.98 -8.97 -19.98
CA LYS A 131 19.23 -9.70 -19.66
C LYS A 131 19.16 -11.18 -20.00
N ARG A 132 18.00 -11.80 -19.76
CA ARG A 132 17.78 -13.24 -20.00
C ARG A 132 17.29 -13.56 -21.41
N GLY A 133 17.06 -12.55 -22.26
CA GLY A 133 16.65 -12.74 -23.64
C GLY A 133 15.21 -13.25 -23.82
N PHE A 134 14.31 -13.05 -22.84
CA PHE A 134 12.93 -13.54 -22.93
C PHE A 134 12.14 -12.93 -24.09
N HIS A 135 12.43 -11.68 -24.45
CA HIS A 135 11.86 -10.99 -25.61
C HIS A 135 12.22 -11.67 -26.95
N LEU A 136 13.24 -12.52 -27.00
CA LEU A 136 13.61 -13.29 -28.19
C LEU A 136 12.83 -14.60 -28.32
N MET A 137 12.15 -15.04 -27.25
CA MET A 137 11.45 -16.32 -27.21
C MET A 137 9.95 -16.20 -27.51
N THR A 138 9.39 -15.00 -27.46
CA THR A 138 7.97 -14.75 -27.71
C THR A 138 7.80 -13.45 -28.50
N ASN A 139 6.72 -13.32 -29.27
CA ASN A 139 6.37 -12.06 -29.95
C ASN A 139 5.59 -11.09 -29.05
N ILE A 140 5.38 -11.44 -27.77
CA ILE A 140 4.64 -10.64 -26.79
C ILE A 140 5.55 -9.55 -26.25
N SER A 141 5.04 -8.32 -26.13
CA SER A 141 5.82 -7.21 -25.59
C SER A 141 6.25 -7.47 -24.14
N THR A 142 7.42 -6.99 -23.75
CA THR A 142 7.90 -7.08 -22.36
C THR A 142 6.91 -6.42 -21.40
N LYS A 143 6.24 -5.33 -21.81
CA LYS A 143 5.21 -4.66 -21.01
C LYS A 143 4.04 -5.58 -20.70
N ALA A 144 3.52 -6.33 -21.68
CA ALA A 144 2.44 -7.29 -21.46
C ALA A 144 2.88 -8.45 -20.55
N ILE A 145 4.10 -8.97 -20.72
CA ILE A 145 4.66 -10.01 -19.84
C ILE A 145 4.78 -9.51 -18.40
N VAL A 146 5.26 -8.29 -18.20
CA VAL A 146 5.38 -7.66 -16.87
C VAL A 146 4.02 -7.48 -16.20
N ARG A 147 2.98 -7.07 -16.95
CA ARG A 147 1.60 -6.98 -16.42
C ARG A 147 1.09 -8.35 -15.98
N LEU A 148 1.28 -9.38 -16.81
CA LEU A 148 0.86 -10.75 -16.50
C LEU A 148 1.60 -11.30 -15.26
N LEU A 149 2.91 -11.09 -15.18
CA LEU A 149 3.72 -11.47 -14.02
C LEU A 149 3.22 -10.78 -12.75
N TYR A 150 3.00 -9.47 -12.82
CA TYR A 150 2.52 -8.71 -11.68
C TYR A 150 1.14 -9.17 -11.21
N PHE A 151 0.23 -9.49 -12.14
CA PHE A 151 -1.07 -10.05 -11.80
C PHE A 151 -0.94 -11.42 -11.12
N GLY A 152 -0.09 -12.31 -11.65
CA GLY A 152 0.20 -13.61 -11.03
C GLY A 152 0.75 -13.47 -9.61
N ILE A 153 1.62 -12.48 -9.36
CA ILE A 153 2.11 -12.16 -8.02
C ILE A 153 0.97 -11.72 -7.09
N ARG A 154 0.01 -10.94 -7.59
CA ARG A 154 -1.15 -10.51 -6.78
C ARG A 154 -2.11 -11.64 -6.46
N GLU A 155 -2.30 -12.58 -7.39
CA GLU A 155 -3.21 -13.73 -7.23
C GLU A 155 -2.62 -14.83 -6.33
N ASP A 156 -1.32 -15.10 -6.45
CA ASP A 156 -0.61 -16.14 -5.71
C ASP A 156 0.37 -15.57 -4.67
N PHE A 157 0.13 -14.34 -4.19
CA PHE A 157 1.05 -13.64 -3.28
C PHE A 157 1.49 -14.55 -2.13
N ASP A 158 0.54 -15.17 -1.43
CA ASP A 158 0.81 -16.04 -0.28
C ASP A 158 1.63 -17.30 -0.65
N LEU A 159 1.40 -17.87 -1.84
CA LEU A 159 2.07 -19.09 -2.30
C LEU A 159 3.50 -18.81 -2.80
N LEU A 160 3.66 -17.75 -3.61
CA LEU A 160 4.96 -17.31 -4.10
C LEU A 160 5.83 -16.83 -2.95
N HIS A 161 5.23 -16.17 -1.97
CA HIS A 161 5.86 -15.81 -0.72
C HIS A 161 6.33 -17.04 0.04
N ALA A 162 5.46 -18.02 0.31
CA ALA A 162 5.84 -19.26 1.01
C ALA A 162 7.06 -19.97 0.39
N ASN A 163 7.12 -20.05 -0.95
CA ASN A 163 8.24 -20.65 -1.67
C ASN A 163 9.53 -19.78 -1.63
N ALA A 164 9.39 -18.45 -1.57
CA ALA A 164 10.51 -17.53 -1.44
C ALA A 164 11.11 -17.57 -0.02
N ILE A 165 10.27 -17.72 1.02
CA ILE A 165 10.69 -17.89 2.43
C ILE A 165 11.69 -19.04 2.56
N GLU A 166 11.36 -20.22 2.01
CA GLU A 166 12.20 -21.42 2.15
C GLU A 166 13.61 -21.20 1.58
N GLN A 167 13.75 -20.47 0.47
CA GLN A 167 15.04 -20.18 -0.15
C GLN A 167 15.81 -19.05 0.55
N PHE A 168 15.10 -18.12 1.20
CA PHE A 168 15.70 -16.97 1.88
C PHE A 168 16.11 -17.25 3.33
N ALA A 169 15.47 -18.18 4.02
CA ALA A 169 15.77 -18.52 5.42
C ALA A 169 17.24 -18.93 5.63
N ASP A 170 17.81 -19.67 4.67
CA ASP A 170 19.24 -20.03 4.67
C ASP A 170 20.14 -18.79 4.53
N TRP A 171 19.72 -17.81 3.72
CA TRP A 171 20.46 -16.56 3.55
C TRP A 171 20.40 -15.68 4.81
N VAL A 172 19.25 -15.56 5.47
CA VAL A 172 19.11 -14.80 6.74
C VAL A 172 20.00 -15.40 7.81
N THR A 173 20.01 -16.72 7.95
CA THR A 173 20.86 -17.43 8.92
C THR A 173 22.35 -17.18 8.64
N VAL A 174 22.76 -17.18 7.36
CA VAL A 174 24.13 -16.86 6.95
C VAL A 174 24.45 -15.37 7.13
N PHE A 175 23.50 -14.49 6.87
CA PHE A 175 23.61 -13.05 7.06
C PHE A 175 23.85 -12.72 8.54
N GLU A 176 23.00 -13.21 9.45
CA GLU A 176 23.17 -13.07 10.91
C GLU A 176 24.53 -13.58 11.39
N LYS A 177 24.92 -14.78 10.93
CA LYS A 177 26.18 -15.40 11.30
C LYS A 177 27.39 -14.59 10.84
N ASN A 178 27.36 -14.07 9.61
CA ASN A 178 28.43 -13.24 9.06
C ASN A 178 28.46 -11.83 9.68
N PHE A 179 27.35 -11.35 10.22
CA PHE A 179 27.24 -9.99 10.75
C PHE A 179 27.80 -9.80 12.16
N THR A 180 27.88 -10.85 12.98
CA THR A 180 28.43 -10.78 14.36
C THR A 180 29.87 -10.23 14.44
N GLY A 181 30.63 -10.21 13.33
CA GLY A 181 31.95 -9.57 13.22
C GLY A 181 31.99 -8.18 12.55
N MET A 182 30.86 -7.68 12.03
CA MET A 182 30.81 -6.45 11.23
C MET A 182 30.82 -5.17 12.07
N GLY A 183 30.30 -5.19 13.31
CA GLY A 183 30.28 -4.00 14.18
C GLY A 183 31.68 -3.42 14.45
N GLN A 184 32.66 -4.29 14.68
CA GLN A 184 34.07 -3.91 14.82
C GLN A 184 34.64 -3.36 13.49
N SER A 185 34.33 -4.00 12.37
CA SER A 185 34.82 -3.60 11.04
C SER A 185 34.24 -2.25 10.58
N ALA A 186 32.95 -2.02 10.80
CA ALA A 186 32.27 -0.76 10.49
C ALA A 186 32.77 0.38 11.37
N HIS A 187 32.93 0.13 12.68
CA HIS A 187 33.50 1.11 13.60
C HIS A 187 34.95 1.48 13.24
N THR A 188 35.76 0.48 12.87
CA THR A 188 37.13 0.67 12.36
C THR A 188 37.13 1.57 11.13
N LYS A 189 36.22 1.34 10.17
CA LYS A 189 36.10 2.16 8.95
C LYS A 189 35.72 3.61 9.24
N ILE A 190 34.81 3.84 10.19
CA ILE A 190 34.41 5.20 10.62
C ILE A 190 35.62 5.95 11.21
N LEU A 191 36.42 5.28 12.05
CA LEU A 191 37.61 5.87 12.66
C LEU A 191 38.76 6.06 11.67
N GLN A 192 38.86 5.21 10.63
CA GLN A 192 39.81 5.38 9.52
C GLN A 192 39.49 6.62 8.66
N ASP A 193 38.21 6.94 8.49
CA ASP A 193 37.78 8.09 7.68
C ASP A 193 37.96 9.40 8.46
N GLN A 194 37.39 9.50 9.67
CA GLN A 194 37.53 10.69 10.52
C GLN A 194 37.49 10.34 12.02
N LEU A 195 38.56 10.68 12.75
CA LEU A 195 38.63 10.57 14.22
C LEU A 195 37.72 11.58 14.94
N VAL A 196 37.36 12.68 14.27
CA VAL A 196 36.41 13.69 14.76
C VAL A 196 35.50 14.13 13.61
N PRO A 197 34.19 13.85 13.67
CA PRO A 197 33.25 14.31 12.64
C PRO A 197 33.10 15.83 12.67
N MET A 198 33.55 16.50 11.60
CA MET A 198 33.64 17.97 11.55
C MET A 198 32.29 18.68 11.70
N GLU A 199 31.21 18.11 11.17
CA GLU A 199 29.88 18.69 11.28
C GLU A 199 29.36 18.69 12.72
N ARG A 200 29.57 17.59 13.45
CA ARG A 200 29.24 17.50 14.88
C ARG A 200 30.10 18.46 15.71
N LYS A 201 31.39 18.58 15.38
CA LYS A 201 32.28 19.54 16.03
C LYS A 201 31.77 20.98 15.87
N ARG A 202 31.43 21.41 14.65
CA ARG A 202 30.89 22.77 14.39
C ARG A 202 29.62 23.08 15.19
N GLN A 203 28.72 22.10 15.33
CA GLN A 203 27.50 22.28 16.12
C GLN A 203 27.79 22.43 17.61
N LEU A 204 28.70 21.61 18.14
CA LEU A 204 29.16 21.73 19.52
C LEU A 204 29.91 23.06 19.76
N GLU A 205 30.62 23.57 18.75
CA GLU A 205 31.29 24.89 18.81
C GLU A 205 30.30 26.05 18.89
N ALA A 206 29.08 25.89 18.37
CA ALA A 206 28.02 26.89 18.48
C ALA A 206 27.44 27.03 19.90
N LEU A 207 27.69 26.06 20.78
CA LEU A 207 27.28 26.11 22.18
C LEU A 207 28.27 26.90 23.03
N THR A 208 27.77 27.45 24.15
CA THR A 208 28.60 28.05 25.18
C THR A 208 28.84 27.05 26.31
N TRP A 209 30.10 26.87 26.71
CA TRP A 209 30.52 25.77 27.59
C TRP A 209 30.97 26.28 28.95
N GLN A 210 30.50 25.65 30.03
CA GLN A 210 30.91 25.97 31.40
C GLN A 210 31.17 24.69 32.22
N VAL A 211 32.19 24.75 33.08
CA VAL A 211 32.45 23.72 34.09
C VAL A 211 31.49 23.88 35.26
N VAL A 212 30.73 22.84 35.58
CA VAL A 212 29.73 22.84 36.65
C VAL A 212 30.04 21.75 37.67
N LYS A 213 29.79 22.07 38.94
CA LYS A 213 29.90 21.12 40.05
C LYS A 213 28.62 20.27 40.16
N ILE A 214 28.78 18.95 40.28
CA ILE A 214 27.69 18.03 40.62
C ILE A 214 27.76 17.70 42.12
N ALA A 215 26.58 17.55 42.73
CA ALA A 215 26.45 17.19 44.14
C ALA A 215 26.90 15.75 44.41
N GLU A 216 27.40 15.48 45.62
CA GLU A 216 27.52 14.10 46.18
C GLU A 216 28.32 13.06 45.36
N ASN A 217 29.35 13.47 44.59
CA ASN A 217 30.11 12.56 43.72
C ASN A 217 29.23 11.77 42.74
N ASP A 218 28.15 12.38 42.26
CA ASP A 218 27.08 11.71 41.52
C ASP A 218 27.19 11.88 40.00
N ALA A 219 28.39 12.00 39.44
CA ALA A 219 28.57 12.05 37.98
C ALA A 219 29.00 10.67 37.44
N PRO A 220 28.06 9.76 37.08
CA PRO A 220 28.39 8.48 36.48
C PRO A 220 29.01 8.68 35.10
N LEU A 221 29.95 7.81 34.72
CA LEU A 221 30.46 7.73 33.35
C LEU A 221 29.65 6.67 32.60
N ALA A 222 28.69 7.13 31.81
CA ALA A 222 27.91 6.29 30.89
C ALA A 222 28.78 5.81 29.72
N ASP A 223 28.46 4.65 29.16
CA ASP A 223 29.14 4.10 27.99
C ASP A 223 28.91 4.90 26.69
N CYS A 224 27.90 5.79 26.65
CA CYS A 224 27.69 6.80 25.60
C CYS A 224 28.59 8.05 25.74
N VAL A 225 29.27 8.18 26.87
CA VAL A 225 30.22 9.24 27.25
C VAL A 225 29.60 10.64 27.40
N ALA A 226 28.70 11.05 26.51
CA ALA A 226 28.00 12.33 26.57
C ALA A 226 26.49 12.13 26.32
N ILE A 227 25.68 12.93 27.01
CA ILE A 227 24.25 13.04 26.77
C ILE A 227 23.91 14.40 26.18
N ALA A 228 22.80 14.46 25.45
CA ALA A 228 22.29 15.67 24.85
C ALA A 228 20.78 15.77 25.01
N LYS A 229 20.29 17.00 24.92
CA LYS A 229 18.87 17.33 24.86
C LYS A 229 18.53 17.91 23.50
N ASP A 230 17.58 17.31 22.83
CA ASP A 230 17.01 17.79 21.57
C ASP A 230 15.46 17.85 21.67
N GLU A 231 14.79 17.90 20.51
CA GLU A 231 13.32 17.87 20.41
C GLU A 231 12.67 16.61 20.98
N ASN A 232 13.39 15.48 21.02
CA ASN A 232 12.93 14.20 21.55
C ASN A 232 13.23 14.04 23.05
N GLY A 233 13.84 15.06 23.67
CA GLY A 233 14.22 15.08 25.08
C GLY A 233 15.67 14.68 25.31
N TRP A 234 15.95 14.07 26.47
CA TRP A 234 17.31 13.67 26.85
C TRP A 234 17.67 12.28 26.34
N GLY A 235 18.88 12.15 25.80
CA GLY A 235 19.42 10.88 25.34
C GLY A 235 20.93 10.91 25.09
N PRO A 236 21.49 9.81 24.57
CA PRO A 236 22.89 9.74 24.13
C PRO A 236 23.16 10.78 23.03
N TYR A 237 24.24 11.54 23.15
CA TYR A 237 24.58 12.57 22.15
C TYR A 237 24.73 12.01 20.73
N LEU A 238 25.19 10.76 20.61
CA LEU A 238 25.32 10.09 19.31
C LEU A 238 23.99 10.05 18.54
N LEU A 239 22.86 9.87 19.23
CA LEU A 239 21.52 9.77 18.63
C LEU A 239 20.78 11.13 18.56
N ALA A 240 21.33 12.18 19.17
CA ALA A 240 20.69 13.48 19.20
C ALA A 240 20.68 14.13 17.81
N SER A 241 19.58 14.80 17.49
CA SER A 241 19.40 15.53 16.24
C SER A 241 20.41 16.67 16.13
N PRO A 242 21.28 16.67 15.10
CA PRO A 242 22.26 17.72 14.86
C PRO A 242 21.63 19.12 14.75
N LYS A 243 20.37 19.20 14.30
CA LYS A 243 19.67 20.47 14.01
C LYS A 243 18.93 21.05 15.21
N SER A 244 18.55 20.24 16.19
CA SER A 244 17.73 20.67 17.35
C SER A 244 18.38 20.40 18.70
N THR A 245 19.65 19.98 18.73
CA THR A 245 20.42 19.86 19.96
C THR A 245 20.57 21.22 20.64
N VAL A 246 20.04 21.36 21.85
CA VAL A 246 20.07 22.61 22.63
C VAL A 246 21.03 22.57 23.82
N CYS A 247 21.38 21.37 24.28
CA CYS A 247 22.26 21.16 25.43
C CYS A 247 23.04 19.85 25.31
N VAL A 248 24.31 19.85 25.73
CA VAL A 248 25.18 18.66 25.78
C VAL A 248 25.95 18.64 27.10
N ILE A 249 26.03 17.47 27.74
CA ILE A 249 26.75 17.30 29.01
C ILE A 249 27.76 16.16 28.91
N LEU A 250 28.98 16.42 29.36
CA LEU A 250 30.07 15.43 29.47
C LEU A 250 30.62 15.41 30.91
N PRO A 251 30.76 14.24 31.55
CA PRO A 251 31.44 14.09 32.84
C PRO A 251 32.96 14.22 32.69
N LEU A 252 33.56 15.06 33.53
CA LEU A 252 35.03 15.21 33.62
C LEU A 252 35.62 14.40 34.78
N SER A 253 34.90 14.36 35.90
CA SER A 253 35.24 13.62 37.13
C SER A 253 33.94 13.27 37.89
N PRO A 254 33.99 12.47 38.98
CA PRO A 254 32.80 12.17 39.78
C PRO A 254 32.06 13.40 40.34
N THR A 255 32.72 14.57 40.41
CA THR A 255 32.15 15.81 40.96
C THR A 255 32.00 16.94 39.96
N LYS A 256 32.42 16.72 38.70
CA LYS A 256 32.58 17.79 37.72
C LYS A 256 32.05 17.34 36.36
N VAL A 257 31.19 18.17 35.77
CA VAL A 257 30.74 18.04 34.39
C VAL A 257 31.06 19.32 33.62
N ILE A 258 31.10 19.20 32.29
CA ILE A 258 30.99 20.36 31.40
C ILE A 258 29.63 20.33 30.73
N VAL A 259 29.01 21.51 30.68
CA VAL A 259 27.71 21.71 30.05
C VAL A 259 27.88 22.69 28.91
N GLY A 260 27.54 22.27 27.70
CA GLY A 260 27.37 23.13 26.53
C GLY A 260 25.89 23.49 26.40
N SER A 261 25.55 24.77 26.44
CA SER A 261 24.16 25.24 26.31
C SER A 261 24.08 26.48 25.43
N GLY A 262 23.00 26.58 24.65
CA GLY A 262 22.62 27.79 23.91
C GLY A 262 21.90 28.84 24.77
N LYS A 263 21.44 28.48 25.97
CA LYS A 263 20.64 29.35 26.87
C LYS A 263 21.37 29.78 28.15
N GLN A 264 22.60 29.33 28.34
CA GLN A 264 23.43 29.64 29.53
C GLN A 264 22.81 29.16 30.86
N ASP A 265 22.02 28.11 30.83
CA ASP A 265 21.32 27.47 31.95
C ASP A 265 22.12 26.31 32.58
N TRP A 266 23.46 26.43 32.58
CA TRP A 266 24.38 25.32 32.85
C TRP A 266 24.13 24.58 34.17
N SER A 267 23.90 25.31 35.27
CA SER A 267 23.66 24.72 36.59
C SER A 267 22.36 23.94 36.69
N GLU A 268 21.31 24.40 36.00
CA GLU A 268 20.02 23.71 35.94
C GLU A 268 20.14 22.42 35.14
N GLN A 269 20.79 22.48 33.98
CA GLN A 269 20.97 21.30 33.13
C GLN A 269 21.91 20.26 33.79
N ALA A 270 22.95 20.70 34.50
CA ALA A 270 23.86 19.79 35.22
C ALA A 270 23.15 18.90 36.25
N GLN A 271 22.09 19.39 36.90
CA GLN A 271 21.31 18.60 37.88
C GLN A 271 20.55 17.43 37.23
N GLN A 272 20.31 17.48 35.92
CA GLN A 272 19.60 16.43 35.20
C GLN A 272 20.55 15.29 34.75
N TYR A 273 21.87 15.48 34.88
CA TYR A 273 22.88 14.61 34.30
C TYR A 273 22.77 13.16 34.79
N THR A 274 22.82 12.91 36.10
CA THR A 274 22.90 11.56 36.67
C THR A 274 21.80 10.65 36.13
N ARG A 275 20.55 11.13 36.23
CA ARG A 275 19.38 10.38 35.80
C ARG A 275 19.48 10.01 34.32
N HIS A 276 19.70 11.00 33.47
CA HIS A 276 19.67 10.79 32.03
C HIS A 276 20.92 10.09 31.50
N ALA A 277 22.07 10.22 32.17
CA ALA A 277 23.27 9.45 31.84
C ALA A 277 23.03 7.97 32.06
N VAL A 278 22.44 7.56 33.19
CA VAL A 278 22.09 6.16 33.47
C VAL A 278 21.02 5.65 32.50
N GLU A 279 19.97 6.43 32.23
CA GLU A 279 18.92 6.07 31.25
C GLU A 279 19.47 5.96 29.80
N SER A 280 20.56 6.68 29.48
CA SER A 280 21.18 6.72 28.16
C SER A 280 22.30 5.69 27.96
N CYS A 281 22.56 4.82 28.94
CA CYS A 281 23.55 3.77 28.79
C CYS A 281 23.04 2.65 27.88
N PHE A 282 23.94 1.93 27.22
CA PHE A 282 23.58 0.78 26.38
C PHE A 282 23.77 -0.56 27.09
N SER A 283 24.94 -0.73 27.71
CA SER A 283 25.41 -1.99 28.28
C SER A 283 26.03 -1.80 29.66
N PHE A 284 26.62 -0.64 29.96
CA PHE A 284 27.15 -0.36 31.30
C PHE A 284 27.33 1.13 31.63
N TYR A 285 27.55 1.42 32.92
CA TYR A 285 28.14 2.68 33.40
C TYR A 285 29.09 2.48 34.57
N LEU A 286 29.95 3.47 34.80
CA LEU A 286 30.84 3.54 35.96
C LEU A 286 30.35 4.60 36.93
N SER A 287 30.42 4.31 38.22
CA SER A 287 30.17 5.27 39.29
C SER A 287 31.18 5.03 40.40
N ASP A 288 31.56 6.10 41.09
CA ASP A 288 32.40 6.09 42.29
C ASP A 288 31.60 5.70 43.54
N GLN A 289 30.26 5.67 43.42
CA GLN A 289 29.32 5.30 44.46
C GLN A 289 28.87 3.84 44.27
N LEU A 290 28.93 3.05 45.36
CA LEU A 290 28.34 1.71 45.40
C LEU A 290 26.88 1.80 45.89
N GLN A 291 25.95 1.57 44.99
CA GLN A 291 24.52 1.46 45.25
C GLN A 291 24.11 0.00 45.05
N GLU A 292 23.25 -0.51 45.94
CA GLU A 292 22.64 -1.82 45.73
C GLU A 292 21.68 -1.74 44.53
N LYS A 293 21.96 -2.56 43.51
CA LYS A 293 21.11 -2.76 42.34
C LYS A 293 20.81 -4.25 42.23
N THR A 294 19.56 -4.59 41.95
CA THR A 294 19.15 -5.97 41.74
C THR A 294 19.59 -6.47 40.36
N GLU A 295 19.60 -7.78 40.17
CA GLU A 295 19.83 -8.40 38.85
C GLU A 295 18.83 -7.89 37.80
N LYS A 296 17.58 -7.62 38.20
CA LYS A 296 16.55 -7.04 37.33
C LYS A 296 16.88 -5.60 36.90
N ASP A 297 17.32 -4.76 37.84
CA ASP A 297 17.72 -3.39 37.50
C ASP A 297 18.89 -3.36 36.51
N LEU A 298 19.80 -4.33 36.61
CA LEU A 298 20.93 -4.48 35.71
C LEU A 298 20.51 -5.10 34.36
N SER A 299 19.56 -6.03 34.32
CA SER A 299 19.07 -6.62 33.07
C SER A 299 18.35 -5.61 32.16
N ASP A 300 17.67 -4.63 32.76
CA ASP A 300 16.89 -3.59 32.09
C ASP A 300 17.77 -2.45 31.53
N LEU A 301 19.07 -2.46 31.84
CA LEU A 301 20.01 -1.42 31.43
C LEU A 301 20.13 -1.36 29.90
N GLY A 302 19.86 -0.17 29.35
CA GLY A 302 19.84 0.09 27.91
C GLY A 302 18.64 -0.44 27.14
N HIS A 303 17.52 -0.74 27.82
CA HIS A 303 16.25 -1.06 27.16
C HIS A 303 15.79 0.03 26.20
N LYS A 304 15.70 1.28 26.69
CA LYS A 304 15.25 2.45 25.90
C LYS A 304 16.10 2.69 24.65
N ALA A 305 17.42 2.49 24.75
CA ALA A 305 18.32 2.62 23.62
C ALA A 305 18.03 1.57 22.53
N ARG A 306 17.75 0.33 22.92
CA ARG A 306 17.40 -0.76 21.99
C ARG A 306 16.02 -0.57 21.37
N GLU A 307 15.03 -0.14 22.14
CA GLU A 307 13.71 0.24 21.61
C GLU A 307 13.82 1.34 20.55
N THR A 308 14.65 2.35 20.80
CA THR A 308 14.87 3.45 19.84
C THR A 308 15.47 2.93 18.54
N VAL A 309 16.46 2.03 18.61
CA VAL A 309 17.10 1.41 17.44
C VAL A 309 16.11 0.55 16.66
N SER A 310 15.32 -0.27 17.36
CA SER A 310 14.27 -1.10 16.75
C SER A 310 13.25 -0.24 16.00
N GLY A 311 12.77 0.85 16.63
CA GLY A 311 11.84 1.79 16.01
C GLY A 311 12.40 2.48 14.75
N LEU A 312 13.65 2.93 14.79
CA LEU A 312 14.32 3.53 13.62
C LEU A 312 14.49 2.53 12.47
N THR A 313 14.84 1.28 12.79
CA THR A 313 15.07 0.23 11.80
C THR A 313 13.77 -0.17 11.10
N SER A 314 12.71 -0.42 11.88
CA SER A 314 11.37 -0.72 11.36
C SER A 314 10.83 0.43 10.50
N SER A 315 11.01 1.69 10.93
CA SER A 315 10.62 2.86 10.13
C SER A 315 11.39 2.98 8.82
N ALA A 316 12.70 2.71 8.82
CA ALA A 316 13.53 2.77 7.61
C ALA A 316 13.17 1.69 6.58
N ILE A 317 12.92 0.46 7.05
CA ILE A 317 12.49 -0.66 6.19
C ILE A 317 11.10 -0.37 5.61
N ARG A 318 10.16 0.06 6.45
CA ARG A 318 8.84 0.48 6.00
C ARG A 318 8.93 1.58 4.94
N GLY A 319 9.72 2.62 5.18
CA GLY A 319 9.94 3.70 4.22
C GLY A 319 10.58 3.24 2.91
N ALA A 320 11.50 2.26 2.94
CA ALA A 320 12.09 1.69 1.73
C ALA A 320 11.06 0.90 0.91
N ILE A 321 10.19 0.13 1.57
CA ILE A 321 9.12 -0.63 0.92
C ILE A 321 8.04 0.32 0.39
N GLU A 322 7.63 1.31 1.19
CA GLU A 322 6.72 2.37 0.75
C GLU A 322 7.31 3.08 -0.46
N ASN A 323 8.59 3.42 -0.47
CA ASN A 323 9.25 4.01 -1.64
C ASN A 323 9.34 3.06 -2.85
N PHE A 324 9.35 1.74 -2.65
CA PHE A 324 9.34 0.76 -3.74
C PHE A 324 7.95 0.66 -4.38
N VAL A 325 6.90 0.73 -3.56
CA VAL A 325 5.49 0.67 -3.98
C VAL A 325 4.97 2.03 -4.45
N ALA A 326 5.46 3.12 -3.85
CA ALA A 326 5.10 4.49 -4.17
C ALA A 326 5.76 4.96 -5.46
N GLU A 327 5.04 5.82 -6.18
CA GLU A 327 5.57 6.53 -7.32
C GLU A 327 6.18 7.87 -6.90
N ALA A 328 7.10 8.38 -7.74
CA ALA A 328 7.45 9.78 -7.70
C ALA A 328 6.20 10.56 -8.10
N SER A 329 5.63 11.33 -7.17
CA SER A 329 4.58 12.27 -7.49
C SER A 329 5.15 13.31 -8.47
N ASP A 330 4.54 13.42 -9.64
CA ASP A 330 4.53 14.69 -10.36
C ASP A 330 3.62 15.63 -9.55
N ASP A 331 4.17 16.19 -8.47
CA ASP A 331 3.55 17.25 -7.68
C ASP A 331 3.60 18.57 -8.48
N GLU A 332 2.78 18.65 -9.51
CA GLU A 332 2.18 19.90 -9.95
C GLU A 332 0.81 19.54 -10.51
N HIS A 333 -0.25 19.72 -9.71
CA HIS A 333 -1.42 20.53 -10.10
C HIS A 333 -2.44 20.60 -8.95
N GLY A 334 -2.56 21.81 -8.40
CA GLY A 334 -3.86 22.43 -8.15
C GLY A 334 -4.67 21.92 -6.96
N ILE A 335 -4.46 22.60 -5.83
CA ILE A 335 -5.47 22.76 -4.76
C ILE A 335 -6.86 22.98 -5.37
N ARG A 336 -7.83 22.12 -5.05
CA ARG A 336 -9.27 22.37 -5.16
C ARG A 336 -10.02 21.42 -4.22
N SER A 337 -10.42 21.92 -3.06
CA SER A 337 -11.73 22.52 -2.74
C SER A 337 -12.59 21.50 -2.01
N GLU A 338 -12.75 21.70 -0.70
CA GLU A 338 -13.65 20.96 0.16
C GLU A 338 -15.07 21.05 -0.40
N ALA A 339 -15.65 19.90 -0.75
CA ALA A 339 -17.05 19.80 -1.13
C ALA A 339 -17.91 19.81 0.13
N SER A 340 -18.78 20.81 0.25
CA SER A 340 -19.79 20.89 1.29
C SER A 340 -20.86 19.82 1.08
N VAL A 341 -21.16 19.07 2.13
CA VAL A 341 -22.32 18.17 2.23
C VAL A 341 -23.59 19.01 2.13
N ALA A 342 -24.42 18.75 1.13
CA ALA A 342 -25.75 19.34 1.03
C ALA A 342 -26.78 18.47 1.76
N GLU A 343 -27.49 19.09 2.71
CA GLU A 343 -28.62 18.53 3.46
C GLU A 343 -29.81 18.16 2.55
N GLY A 344 -30.66 17.25 3.03
CA GLY A 344 -31.61 16.47 2.24
C GLY A 344 -32.96 17.11 1.82
N SER A 345 -33.57 16.42 0.85
CA SER A 345 -34.98 16.33 0.37
C SER A 345 -35.79 17.58 0.01
N LYS A 346 -36.07 17.78 -1.31
CA LYS A 346 -37.41 17.95 -1.94
C LYS A 346 -37.46 18.28 -3.46
N ASP A 347 -36.35 18.58 -4.14
CA ASP A 347 -36.39 19.18 -5.50
C ASP A 347 -35.79 18.29 -6.62
N PHE A 348 -36.44 17.18 -7.00
CA PHE A 348 -36.14 16.55 -8.30
C PHE A 348 -37.42 16.04 -8.98
N SER A 349 -37.42 16.06 -10.32
CA SER A 349 -38.53 15.61 -11.16
C SER A 349 -38.02 14.77 -12.31
N TYR A 350 -38.74 13.69 -12.65
CA TYR A 350 -38.46 12.81 -13.77
C TYR A 350 -39.76 12.48 -14.49
N SER A 351 -39.65 12.00 -15.74
CA SER A 351 -40.82 11.58 -16.54
C SER A 351 -41.01 10.07 -16.52
N VAL A 352 -42.26 9.60 -16.64
CA VAL A 352 -42.57 8.19 -16.93
C VAL A 352 -43.34 8.14 -18.24
N SER A 353 -42.85 7.38 -19.20
CA SER A 353 -43.41 7.28 -20.56
C SER A 353 -43.70 5.82 -20.93
N LEU A 354 -44.86 5.55 -21.51
CA LEU A 354 -45.21 4.25 -22.09
C LEU A 354 -45.26 4.43 -23.61
N LYS A 355 -44.37 3.76 -24.33
CA LYS A 355 -44.17 3.94 -25.77
C LYS A 355 -44.82 2.81 -26.55
N ASP A 356 -45.76 3.18 -27.43
CA ASP A 356 -46.50 2.29 -28.31
C ASP A 356 -47.46 1.32 -27.60
N PHE A 357 -47.80 1.57 -26.32
CA PHE A 357 -48.83 0.84 -25.58
C PHE A 357 -49.47 1.67 -24.45
N ALA A 358 -50.63 1.21 -23.98
CA ALA A 358 -51.45 1.76 -22.90
C ALA A 358 -52.12 3.13 -23.15
N ASP A 359 -53.07 3.47 -22.28
CA ASP A 359 -53.74 4.77 -22.22
C ASP A 359 -53.20 5.62 -21.05
N GLN A 360 -53.68 6.87 -20.95
CA GLN A 360 -53.25 7.80 -19.90
C GLN A 360 -53.58 7.30 -18.48
N GLU A 361 -54.68 6.57 -18.31
CA GLU A 361 -55.10 6.05 -17.01
C GLU A 361 -54.14 4.96 -16.53
N TYR A 362 -53.82 4.00 -17.39
CA TYR A 362 -52.85 2.95 -17.09
C TYR A 362 -51.44 3.53 -16.92
N ALA A 363 -51.02 4.49 -17.75
CA ALA A 363 -49.75 5.18 -17.59
C ALA A 363 -49.63 5.86 -16.21
N GLN A 364 -50.70 6.49 -15.72
CA GLN A 364 -50.71 7.08 -14.38
C GLN A 364 -50.62 6.01 -13.28
N LYS A 365 -51.29 4.87 -13.45
CA LYS A 365 -51.21 3.74 -12.50
C LYS A 365 -49.77 3.22 -12.38
N VAL A 366 -49.12 2.99 -13.52
CA VAL A 366 -47.70 2.56 -13.57
C VAL A 366 -46.79 3.62 -12.99
N ALA A 367 -46.98 4.90 -13.35
CA ALA A 367 -46.17 6.00 -12.83
C ALA A 367 -46.26 6.11 -11.30
N ASN A 368 -47.45 5.93 -10.72
CA ASN A 368 -47.61 5.93 -9.27
C ASN A 368 -46.85 4.77 -8.60
N ALA A 369 -46.96 3.55 -9.13
CA ALA A 369 -46.28 2.37 -8.60
C ALA A 369 -44.75 2.50 -8.69
N VAL A 370 -44.23 2.99 -9.81
CA VAL A 370 -42.81 3.28 -10.00
C VAL A 370 -42.34 4.39 -9.04
N ASN A 371 -43.15 5.43 -8.86
CA ASN A 371 -42.79 6.55 -7.99
C ASN A 371 -42.70 6.17 -6.51
N GLU A 372 -43.49 5.21 -6.03
CA GLU A 372 -43.32 4.66 -4.68
C GLU A 372 -41.93 4.06 -4.48
N VAL A 373 -41.42 3.30 -5.45
CA VAL A 373 -40.08 2.70 -5.41
C VAL A 373 -39.00 3.77 -5.51
N VAL A 374 -39.14 4.73 -6.43
CA VAL A 374 -38.17 5.83 -6.60
C VAL A 374 -38.07 6.67 -5.34
N LEU A 375 -39.19 7.01 -4.69
CA LEU A 375 -39.19 7.77 -3.43
C LEU A 375 -38.58 6.98 -2.28
N ALA A 376 -38.86 5.67 -2.18
CA ALA A 376 -38.26 4.82 -1.17
C ALA A 376 -36.73 4.75 -1.32
N TYR A 377 -36.23 4.66 -2.55
CA TYR A 377 -34.79 4.65 -2.82
C TYR A 377 -34.16 6.05 -2.66
N ALA A 378 -34.86 7.12 -3.05
CA ALA A 378 -34.40 8.51 -2.87
C ALA A 378 -34.23 8.91 -1.40
N ALA A 379 -34.86 8.18 -0.47
CA ALA A 379 -34.67 8.38 0.97
C ALA A 379 -33.28 7.94 1.47
N ILE A 380 -32.58 7.07 0.72
CA ILE A 380 -31.27 6.51 1.09
C ILE A 380 -30.14 6.90 0.14
N CYS A 381 -30.44 7.26 -1.12
CA CYS A 381 -29.47 7.53 -2.17
C CYS A 381 -29.84 8.76 -2.99
N ASP A 382 -28.86 9.46 -3.56
CA ASP A 382 -29.09 10.65 -4.40
C ASP A 382 -29.45 10.26 -5.84
N VAL A 383 -30.71 10.47 -6.21
CA VAL A 383 -31.26 10.18 -7.54
C VAL A 383 -31.68 11.43 -8.32
N LYS A 384 -31.20 12.62 -7.94
CA LYS A 384 -31.54 13.90 -8.61
C LYS A 384 -31.23 13.91 -10.12
N ASN A 385 -30.25 13.11 -10.54
CA ASN A 385 -29.84 12.98 -11.94
C ASN A 385 -30.68 11.98 -12.75
N LEU A 386 -31.82 11.51 -12.23
CA LEU A 386 -32.79 10.73 -13.01
C LEU A 386 -33.51 11.65 -14.01
N ASP A 387 -33.41 11.35 -15.31
CA ASP A 387 -34.10 12.09 -16.38
C ASP A 387 -35.55 11.60 -16.57
N GLY A 388 -35.71 10.29 -16.67
CA GLY A 388 -37.00 9.66 -16.92
C GLY A 388 -36.91 8.15 -17.06
N ILE A 389 -38.07 7.51 -17.16
CA ILE A 389 -38.26 6.07 -17.30
C ILE A 389 -39.21 5.82 -18.47
N THR A 390 -38.72 5.14 -19.50
CA THR A 390 -39.49 4.77 -20.68
C THR A 390 -39.72 3.26 -20.70
N PHE A 391 -40.98 2.83 -20.69
CA PHE A 391 -41.36 1.46 -20.99
C PHE A 391 -41.69 1.36 -22.49
N ALA A 392 -41.20 0.35 -23.20
CA ALA A 392 -41.40 0.23 -24.65
C ALA A 392 -41.67 -1.21 -25.11
N VAL A 393 -42.61 -1.37 -26.04
CA VAL A 393 -42.85 -2.64 -26.75
C VAL A 393 -41.68 -2.94 -27.69
N ASP A 394 -41.30 -1.95 -28.50
CA ASP A 394 -40.10 -1.99 -29.34
C ASP A 394 -38.92 -1.39 -28.56
N TYR A 395 -38.35 -2.19 -27.68
CA TYR A 395 -37.27 -1.83 -26.77
C TYR A 395 -36.03 -1.30 -27.49
N GLU A 396 -35.59 -1.98 -28.55
CA GLU A 396 -34.40 -1.59 -29.32
C GLU A 396 -34.61 -0.26 -30.04
N LYS A 397 -35.78 -0.07 -30.65
CA LYS A 397 -36.14 1.21 -31.28
C LYS A 397 -36.23 2.34 -30.26
N ALA A 398 -36.75 2.09 -29.07
CA ALA A 398 -36.80 3.09 -27.99
C ALA A 398 -35.41 3.54 -27.55
N ILE A 399 -34.44 2.63 -27.47
CA ILE A 399 -33.04 2.96 -27.18
C ILE A 399 -32.43 3.79 -28.32
N ALA A 400 -32.68 3.40 -29.57
CA ALA A 400 -32.10 4.05 -30.74
C ALA A 400 -32.65 5.47 -30.99
N GLU A 401 -33.92 5.71 -30.68
CA GLU A 401 -34.60 7.00 -30.87
C GLU A 401 -34.53 7.93 -29.65
N LEU A 402 -33.98 7.48 -28.53
CA LEU A 402 -33.88 8.30 -27.31
C LEU A 402 -33.02 9.55 -27.56
N ASP A 403 -33.54 10.73 -27.22
CA ASP A 403 -32.79 11.97 -27.28
C ASP A 403 -31.72 12.03 -26.17
N ARG A 404 -30.46 11.89 -26.59
CA ARG A 404 -29.28 11.93 -25.72
C ARG A 404 -28.72 13.35 -25.50
N GLY A 405 -29.23 14.36 -26.20
CA GLY A 405 -28.74 15.75 -26.14
C GLY A 405 -27.48 16.03 -26.97
N ASP A 406 -27.21 17.31 -27.23
CA ASP A 406 -26.05 17.78 -28.00
C ASP A 406 -24.75 17.65 -27.19
N GLY A 407 -23.82 16.80 -27.64
CA GLY A 407 -22.49 16.66 -27.01
C GLY A 407 -21.95 15.22 -27.01
N LEU A 408 -22.83 14.22 -27.06
CA LEU A 408 -22.47 12.80 -27.13
C LEU A 408 -22.29 12.39 -28.61
N ARG A 409 -21.12 12.66 -29.20
CA ARG A 409 -20.79 12.20 -30.55
C ARG A 409 -20.43 10.71 -30.53
N SER A 410 -21.31 9.87 -31.09
CA SER A 410 -21.06 8.59 -31.82
C SER A 410 -20.21 7.47 -31.18
N VAL A 411 -19.45 7.70 -30.11
CA VAL A 411 -18.65 6.68 -29.41
C VAL A 411 -19.56 5.77 -28.57
N GLU A 412 -20.67 6.30 -28.05
CA GLU A 412 -21.70 5.50 -27.35
C GLU A 412 -22.59 4.65 -28.26
N ARG A 413 -22.46 4.73 -29.60
CA ARG A 413 -23.21 3.83 -30.50
C ARG A 413 -22.69 2.39 -30.44
N ASN A 414 -21.48 2.18 -29.91
CA ASN A 414 -20.82 0.88 -29.89
C ASN A 414 -20.96 0.11 -28.56
N SER A 415 -21.79 0.58 -27.62
CA SER A 415 -22.23 -0.26 -26.49
C SER A 415 -23.25 -1.32 -26.95
N THR A 416 -22.97 -1.99 -28.07
CA THR A 416 -23.60 -3.25 -28.49
C THR A 416 -23.02 -4.44 -27.71
N VAL A 417 -22.12 -4.20 -26.76
CA VAL A 417 -21.53 -5.25 -25.92
C VAL A 417 -22.24 -5.28 -24.57
N SER A 418 -22.90 -6.41 -24.31
CA SER A 418 -23.40 -6.88 -23.01
C SER A 418 -24.50 -6.02 -22.37
N ASN A 419 -25.72 -6.24 -22.86
CA ASN A 419 -26.98 -5.81 -22.28
C ASN A 419 -27.14 -6.47 -20.89
N ALA A 420 -26.59 -5.87 -19.84
CA ALA A 420 -26.40 -6.54 -18.55
C ALA A 420 -27.72 -7.15 -18.01
N ASN A 421 -28.88 -6.51 -18.24
CA ASN A 421 -30.17 -7.05 -17.79
C ASN A 421 -31.10 -7.50 -18.93
N GLY A 422 -30.78 -7.24 -20.22
CA GLY A 422 -31.58 -7.63 -21.40
C GLY A 422 -33.02 -7.06 -21.48
N VAL A 423 -33.48 -6.40 -20.43
CA VAL A 423 -34.88 -5.98 -20.23
C VAL A 423 -35.00 -4.56 -19.64
N ALA A 424 -33.90 -3.99 -19.16
CA ALA A 424 -33.78 -2.60 -18.74
C ALA A 424 -32.35 -2.08 -18.95
N LEU A 425 -32.22 -0.82 -19.36
CA LEU A 425 -30.95 -0.16 -19.66
C LEU A 425 -30.96 1.29 -19.14
N PRO A 426 -30.06 1.63 -18.20
CA PRO A 426 -29.73 3.02 -17.87
C PRO A 426 -28.87 3.65 -18.97
N ILE A 427 -29.27 4.81 -19.49
CA ILE A 427 -28.61 5.51 -20.59
C ILE A 427 -28.24 6.93 -20.15
N LEU A 428 -27.00 7.34 -20.37
CA LEU A 428 -26.57 8.71 -20.13
C LEU A 428 -27.20 9.67 -21.14
N VAL A 429 -27.69 10.80 -20.64
CA VAL A 429 -28.30 11.86 -21.45
C VAL A 429 -27.82 13.23 -20.98
N HIS A 430 -27.70 14.17 -21.90
CA HIS A 430 -27.35 15.55 -21.59
C HIS A 430 -28.59 16.44 -21.63
N ARG A 431 -28.78 17.23 -20.57
CA ARG A 431 -29.87 18.21 -20.39
C ARG A 431 -29.27 19.56 -20.00
N LEU A 432 -30.09 20.61 -19.99
CA LEU A 432 -29.64 21.98 -19.66
C LEU A 432 -29.05 22.09 -18.25
N ASP A 433 -29.50 21.26 -17.32
CA ASP A 433 -29.05 21.21 -15.92
C ASP A 433 -27.91 20.21 -15.69
N GLY A 434 -27.37 19.59 -16.75
CA GLY A 434 -26.20 18.72 -16.70
C GLY A 434 -26.45 17.31 -17.23
N GLN A 435 -25.54 16.40 -16.86
CA GLN A 435 -25.63 15.00 -17.22
C GLN A 435 -26.64 14.27 -16.33
N LYS A 436 -27.53 13.52 -16.97
CA LYS A 436 -28.56 12.71 -16.31
C LYS A 436 -28.53 11.28 -16.84
N THR A 437 -29.31 10.42 -16.21
CA THR A 437 -29.52 9.03 -16.63
C THR A 437 -31.00 8.80 -16.92
N HIS A 438 -31.33 8.31 -18.12
CA HIS A 438 -32.67 7.90 -18.53
C HIS A 438 -32.76 6.38 -18.53
N LEU A 439 -33.83 5.80 -17.98
CA LEU A 439 -34.03 4.36 -17.94
C LEU A 439 -34.94 3.93 -19.08
N VAL A 440 -34.52 2.96 -19.89
CA VAL A 440 -35.38 2.32 -20.90
C VAL A 440 -35.65 0.89 -20.45
N MET A 441 -36.92 0.47 -20.40
CA MET A 441 -37.38 -0.81 -19.87
C MET A 441 -38.34 -1.48 -20.86
N LYS A 442 -38.39 -2.81 -20.90
CA LYS A 442 -39.36 -3.55 -21.72
C LYS A 442 -40.79 -3.34 -21.19
N ALA A 443 -41.76 -3.26 -22.09
CA ALA A 443 -43.16 -2.96 -21.77
C ALA A 443 -43.78 -3.89 -20.71
N TYR A 444 -43.48 -5.19 -20.74
CA TYR A 444 -44.06 -6.17 -19.81
C TYR A 444 -43.74 -5.84 -18.33
N LEU A 445 -42.62 -5.14 -18.06
CA LEU A 445 -42.27 -4.72 -16.70
C LEU A 445 -43.26 -3.71 -16.14
N ALA A 446 -43.92 -2.91 -16.99
CA ALA A 446 -45.00 -2.02 -16.57
C ALA A 446 -46.19 -2.81 -16.00
N GLU A 447 -46.48 -3.99 -16.58
CA GLU A 447 -47.51 -4.90 -16.07
C GLU A 447 -47.09 -5.50 -14.72
N ASP A 448 -45.84 -5.90 -14.59
CA ASP A 448 -45.30 -6.46 -13.34
C ASP A 448 -45.36 -5.46 -12.17
N PHE A 449 -45.11 -4.17 -12.40
CA PHE A 449 -45.23 -3.12 -11.36
C PHE A 449 -46.64 -2.98 -10.77
N VAL A 450 -47.67 -3.23 -11.59
CA VAL A 450 -49.08 -3.10 -11.20
C VAL A 450 -49.75 -4.47 -10.97
N SER A 451 -48.96 -5.54 -10.95
CA SER A 451 -49.40 -6.91 -10.73
C SER A 451 -49.75 -7.16 -9.27
N GLU A 452 -50.77 -8.00 -9.05
CA GLU A 452 -51.13 -8.53 -7.72
C GLU A 452 -50.27 -9.76 -7.36
N ILE A 453 -49.49 -10.29 -8.31
CA ILE A 453 -48.55 -11.39 -8.09
C ILE A 453 -47.28 -10.82 -7.46
N VAL A 454 -47.04 -11.15 -6.19
CA VAL A 454 -45.92 -10.64 -5.39
C VAL A 454 -44.58 -10.87 -6.10
N ASP A 455 -44.32 -12.07 -6.59
CA ASP A 455 -43.04 -12.43 -7.24
C ASP A 455 -42.74 -11.56 -8.48
N HIS A 456 -43.76 -11.26 -9.29
CA HIS A 456 -43.61 -10.40 -10.47
C HIS A 456 -43.27 -8.97 -10.05
N LYS A 457 -44.01 -8.44 -9.07
CA LYS A 457 -43.79 -7.10 -8.53
C LYS A 457 -42.40 -6.97 -7.91
N ASP A 458 -41.97 -7.94 -7.10
CA ASP A 458 -40.67 -7.95 -6.44
C ASP A 458 -39.51 -8.01 -7.45
N ALA A 459 -39.66 -8.77 -8.54
CA ALA A 459 -38.69 -8.81 -9.63
C ALA A 459 -38.57 -7.46 -10.34
N ALA A 460 -39.69 -6.82 -10.68
CA ALA A 460 -39.70 -5.49 -11.31
C ALA A 460 -39.12 -4.40 -10.40
N VAL A 461 -39.48 -4.42 -9.10
CA VAL A 461 -38.92 -3.53 -8.07
C VAL A 461 -37.41 -3.72 -7.96
N SER A 462 -36.93 -4.96 -7.84
CA SER A 462 -35.49 -5.26 -7.73
C SER A 462 -34.71 -4.74 -8.94
N LEU A 463 -35.27 -4.90 -10.15
CA LEU A 463 -34.66 -4.39 -11.37
C LEU A 463 -34.60 -2.85 -11.42
N LEU A 464 -35.66 -2.17 -10.99
CA LEU A 464 -35.67 -0.71 -10.89
C LEU A 464 -34.69 -0.20 -9.84
N LEU A 465 -34.60 -0.84 -8.67
CA LEU A 465 -33.59 -0.50 -7.67
C LEU A 465 -32.17 -0.62 -8.22
N ASN A 466 -31.87 -1.68 -8.99
CA ASN A 466 -30.57 -1.81 -9.67
C ASN A 466 -30.33 -0.66 -10.66
N CYS A 467 -31.34 -0.26 -11.43
CA CYS A 467 -31.21 0.87 -12.37
C CYS A 467 -31.00 2.21 -11.63
N LEU A 468 -31.72 2.43 -10.52
CA LEU A 468 -31.55 3.63 -9.69
C LEU A 468 -30.18 3.68 -9.02
N GLY A 469 -29.61 2.53 -8.63
CA GLY A 469 -28.22 2.45 -8.18
C GLY A 469 -27.22 2.94 -9.23
N THR A 470 -27.48 2.66 -10.52
CA THR A 470 -26.66 3.16 -11.61
C THR A 470 -26.80 4.68 -11.77
N VAL A 471 -28.01 5.23 -11.57
CA VAL A 471 -28.24 6.69 -11.54
C VAL A 471 -27.39 7.34 -10.44
N THR A 472 -27.43 6.78 -9.23
CA THR A 472 -26.64 7.25 -8.08
C THR A 472 -25.14 7.17 -8.38
N PHE A 473 -24.67 6.03 -8.88
CA PHE A 473 -23.25 5.82 -9.21
C PHE A 473 -22.77 6.85 -10.25
N ASN A 474 -23.53 7.03 -11.33
CA ASN A 474 -23.21 8.01 -12.37
C ASN A 474 -23.17 9.43 -11.82
N SER A 475 -24.06 9.78 -10.88
CA SER A 475 -24.03 11.06 -10.17
C SER A 475 -22.74 11.25 -9.37
N ILE A 476 -22.32 10.25 -8.60
CA ILE A 476 -21.08 10.29 -7.81
C ILE A 476 -19.87 10.50 -8.74
N VAL A 477 -19.77 9.72 -9.82
CA VAL A 477 -18.67 9.81 -10.79
C VAL A 477 -18.65 11.18 -11.45
N SER A 478 -19.79 11.66 -11.94
CA SER A 478 -19.90 12.96 -12.64
C SER A 478 -19.55 14.13 -11.72
N ASN A 479 -19.91 14.06 -10.44
CA ASN A 479 -19.59 15.09 -9.46
C ASN A 479 -18.10 15.12 -9.10
N LYS A 480 -17.48 13.95 -8.94
CA LYS A 480 -16.04 13.85 -8.60
C LYS A 480 -15.14 14.16 -9.78
N PHE A 481 -15.59 13.80 -10.98
CA PHE A 481 -14.82 13.94 -12.20
C PHE A 481 -15.67 14.63 -13.29
N PRO A 482 -15.96 15.94 -13.16
CA PRO A 482 -16.86 16.65 -14.06
C PRO A 482 -16.38 16.70 -15.53
N ASP A 483 -15.09 16.48 -15.78
CA ASP A 483 -14.52 16.37 -17.13
C ASP A 483 -14.68 14.96 -17.74
N THR A 484 -15.31 13.99 -17.07
CA THR A 484 -15.49 12.60 -17.56
C THR A 484 -16.34 12.43 -18.79
N VAL A 485 -17.21 13.40 -19.11
CA VAL A 485 -17.91 13.47 -20.42
C VAL A 485 -16.92 13.50 -21.59
N ARG A 486 -15.64 13.83 -21.31
CA ARG A 486 -14.53 13.89 -22.27
C ARG A 486 -13.37 12.97 -21.91
N PHE A 487 -13.53 12.01 -21.00
CA PHE A 487 -12.47 11.04 -20.71
C PHE A 487 -12.30 10.10 -21.90
N LYS A 488 -11.60 10.58 -22.93
CA LYS A 488 -10.75 9.72 -23.74
C LYS A 488 -9.73 9.19 -22.75
N HIS A 489 -9.74 7.88 -22.49
CA HIS A 489 -8.68 7.25 -21.72
C HIS A 489 -7.35 7.81 -22.22
N LYS A 490 -6.54 8.39 -21.33
CA LYS A 490 -5.24 8.97 -21.71
C LYS A 490 -4.37 7.92 -22.41
N ASP A 491 -4.54 6.68 -22.00
CA ASP A 491 -3.98 5.50 -22.63
C ASP A 491 -5.02 4.83 -23.52
N GLU A 492 -4.73 4.73 -24.82
CA GLU A 492 -5.60 4.10 -25.82
C GLU A 492 -5.80 2.60 -25.54
N TYR A 493 -4.82 1.93 -24.92
CA TYR A 493 -4.92 0.52 -24.51
C TYR A 493 -5.96 0.34 -23.40
N GLU A 494 -5.94 1.22 -22.40
CA GLU A 494 -6.91 1.17 -21.29
C GLU A 494 -8.33 1.46 -21.78
N GLY A 495 -8.49 2.38 -22.72
CA GLY A 495 -9.80 2.67 -23.31
C GLY A 495 -10.35 1.53 -24.17
N TRP A 496 -9.47 0.84 -24.89
CA TRP A 496 -9.85 -0.33 -25.67
C TRP A 496 -10.28 -1.51 -24.80
N LEU A 497 -9.70 -1.70 -23.61
CA LEU A 497 -10.18 -2.72 -22.66
C LEU A 497 -11.43 -2.28 -21.89
N ALA A 498 -11.55 -1.00 -21.56
CA ALA A 498 -12.64 -0.48 -20.75
C ALA A 498 -14.02 -0.62 -21.42
N GLN A 499 -14.09 -0.60 -22.76
CA GLN A 499 -15.34 -0.77 -23.51
C GLN A 499 -16.08 -2.10 -23.24
N TYR A 500 -15.40 -3.10 -22.68
CA TYR A 500 -15.98 -4.40 -22.33
C TYR A 500 -16.43 -4.47 -20.86
N ASN A 501 -16.14 -3.45 -20.04
CA ASN A 501 -16.17 -3.54 -18.58
C ASN A 501 -16.79 -2.31 -17.90
N ASP A 502 -17.28 -1.35 -18.67
CA ASP A 502 -17.76 -0.04 -18.22
C ASP A 502 -18.93 -0.12 -17.22
N THR A 503 -19.79 -1.14 -17.34
CA THR A 503 -20.95 -1.31 -16.44
C THR A 503 -20.65 -2.05 -15.13
N LEU A 504 -19.43 -2.57 -14.92
CA LEU A 504 -19.17 -3.47 -13.79
C LEU A 504 -19.23 -2.75 -12.44
N LEU A 505 -18.66 -1.54 -12.37
CA LEU A 505 -18.67 -0.75 -11.14
C LEU A 505 -20.07 -0.30 -10.75
N SER A 506 -20.84 0.20 -11.72
CA SER A 506 -22.23 0.59 -11.48
C SER A 506 -23.06 -0.62 -11.08
N THR A 507 -22.84 -1.79 -11.68
CA THR A 507 -23.52 -3.05 -11.30
C THR A 507 -23.20 -3.44 -9.86
N TYR A 508 -21.91 -3.49 -9.50
CA TYR A 508 -21.48 -3.86 -8.15
C TYR A 508 -22.05 -2.89 -7.12
N PHE A 509 -21.88 -1.58 -7.34
CA PHE A 509 -22.41 -0.53 -6.49
C PHE A 509 -23.93 -0.69 -6.31
N SER A 510 -24.68 -0.78 -7.40
CA SER A 510 -26.15 -0.85 -7.37
C SER A 510 -26.64 -2.01 -6.52
N ILE A 511 -26.12 -3.22 -6.74
CA ILE A 511 -26.53 -4.41 -5.98
C ILE A 511 -26.11 -4.30 -4.52
N SER A 512 -24.90 -3.80 -4.24
CA SER A 512 -24.41 -3.62 -2.87
C SER A 512 -25.22 -2.62 -2.04
N THR A 513 -25.92 -1.67 -2.69
CA THR A 513 -26.83 -0.73 -2.00
C THR A 513 -28.19 -1.32 -1.64
N THR A 514 -28.50 -2.52 -2.12
CA THR A 514 -29.76 -3.22 -1.85
C THR A 514 -29.58 -4.29 -0.76
N ILE A 515 -30.69 -4.86 -0.27
CA ILE A 515 -30.69 -6.02 0.64
C ILE A 515 -30.94 -7.26 -0.22
N PRO A 516 -29.91 -8.05 -0.57
CA PRO A 516 -30.09 -9.24 -1.40
C PRO A 516 -30.79 -10.35 -0.60
N THR A 517 -31.68 -11.08 -1.28
CA THR A 517 -32.28 -12.31 -0.75
C THR A 517 -31.41 -13.52 -1.09
N VAL A 518 -31.60 -14.64 -0.38
CA VAL A 518 -30.92 -15.90 -0.69
C VAL A 518 -31.28 -16.39 -2.09
N ASP A 519 -32.54 -16.24 -2.50
CA ASP A 519 -32.99 -16.63 -3.85
C ASP A 519 -32.34 -15.79 -4.94
N MET A 520 -32.17 -14.48 -4.70
CA MET A 520 -31.44 -13.59 -5.61
C MET A 520 -29.96 -14.01 -5.74
N LEU A 521 -29.31 -14.34 -4.63
CA LEU A 521 -27.93 -14.84 -4.66
C LEU A 521 -27.83 -16.18 -5.41
N SER A 522 -28.77 -17.09 -5.20
CA SER A 522 -28.83 -18.37 -5.92
C SER A 522 -29.00 -18.14 -7.42
N PHE A 523 -29.95 -17.28 -7.81
CA PHE A 523 -30.19 -16.93 -9.21
C PHE A 523 -28.94 -16.33 -9.88
N TYR A 524 -28.26 -15.38 -9.24
CA TYR A 524 -27.03 -14.82 -9.78
C TYR A 524 -25.89 -15.85 -9.85
N SER A 525 -25.82 -16.77 -8.88
CA SER A 525 -24.85 -17.87 -8.89
C SER A 525 -25.07 -18.78 -10.09
N ASP A 526 -26.31 -19.21 -10.33
CA ASP A 526 -26.65 -20.08 -11.45
C ASP A 526 -26.36 -19.39 -12.78
N LEU A 527 -26.75 -18.12 -12.92
CA LEU A 527 -26.42 -17.31 -14.09
C LEU A 527 -24.90 -17.20 -14.32
N ALA A 528 -24.11 -16.99 -13.27
CA ALA A 528 -22.66 -16.91 -13.39
C ALA A 528 -22.03 -18.24 -13.81
N VAL A 529 -22.58 -19.37 -13.35
CA VAL A 529 -22.18 -20.71 -13.80
C VAL A 529 -22.50 -20.88 -15.28
N ASP A 530 -23.73 -20.56 -15.71
CA ASP A 530 -24.13 -20.65 -17.12
C ASP A 530 -23.25 -19.80 -18.03
N GLN A 531 -22.90 -18.57 -17.59
CA GLN A 531 -21.99 -17.70 -18.35
C GLN A 531 -20.57 -18.24 -18.40
N LEU A 532 -20.07 -18.85 -17.32
CA LEU A 532 -18.76 -19.50 -17.32
C LEU A 532 -18.73 -20.66 -18.34
N GLU A 533 -19.78 -21.48 -18.36
CA GLU A 533 -19.90 -22.59 -19.32
C GLU A 533 -20.04 -22.10 -20.75
N ALA A 534 -20.76 -21.00 -20.96
CA ALA A 534 -20.83 -20.33 -22.25
C ALA A 534 -19.46 -19.80 -22.71
N VAL A 535 -18.66 -19.19 -21.82
CA VAL A 535 -17.27 -18.79 -22.13
C VAL A 535 -16.47 -19.97 -22.63
N ILE A 536 -16.50 -21.09 -21.92
CA ILE A 536 -15.75 -22.29 -22.29
C ILE A 536 -16.15 -22.79 -23.68
N ALA A 537 -17.47 -22.90 -23.94
CA ALA A 537 -18.00 -23.43 -25.19
C ALA A 537 -17.77 -22.48 -26.39
N LEU A 538 -18.08 -21.20 -26.23
CA LEU A 538 -18.01 -20.20 -27.29
C LEU A 538 -16.56 -19.91 -27.69
N THR A 539 -15.66 -19.75 -26.72
CA THR A 539 -14.25 -19.47 -27.02
C THR A 539 -13.54 -20.65 -27.66
N ARG A 540 -13.93 -21.89 -27.32
CA ARG A 540 -13.48 -23.09 -28.03
C ARG A 540 -13.92 -23.08 -29.49
N GLY A 541 -15.20 -22.79 -29.74
CA GLY A 541 -15.74 -22.69 -31.09
C GLY A 541 -15.05 -21.58 -31.91
N ALA A 542 -14.80 -20.43 -31.29
CA ALA A 542 -14.10 -19.31 -31.91
C ALA A 542 -12.64 -19.65 -32.25
N GLY A 543 -11.92 -20.33 -31.36
CA GLY A 543 -10.55 -20.80 -31.61
C GLY A 543 -10.47 -21.74 -32.82
N LEU A 544 -11.40 -22.70 -32.93
CA LEU A 544 -11.48 -23.60 -34.09
C LEU A 544 -11.82 -22.87 -35.39
N ALA A 545 -12.67 -21.84 -35.33
CA ALA A 545 -12.98 -21.02 -36.51
C ALA A 545 -11.77 -20.19 -36.95
N TYR A 546 -11.03 -19.64 -35.98
CA TYR A 546 -9.81 -18.87 -36.23
C TYR A 546 -8.70 -19.70 -36.88
N GLU A 547 -8.55 -20.99 -36.54
CA GLU A 547 -7.62 -21.89 -37.25
C GLU A 547 -7.92 -22.00 -38.77
N LEU A 548 -9.15 -21.74 -39.19
CA LEU A 548 -9.59 -21.80 -40.58
C LEU A 548 -9.50 -20.45 -41.29
N ASP A 549 -9.93 -19.36 -40.64
CA ASP A 549 -10.07 -18.03 -41.26
C ASP A 549 -8.95 -17.03 -40.91
N GLY A 550 -8.20 -17.26 -39.81
CA GLY A 550 -7.13 -16.38 -39.35
C GLY A 550 -7.61 -15.00 -38.87
N ASP A 551 -8.90 -14.82 -38.60
CA ASP A 551 -9.49 -13.53 -38.26
C ASP A 551 -9.34 -13.21 -36.77
N HIS A 552 -8.27 -12.47 -36.44
CA HIS A 552 -7.96 -12.04 -35.07
C HIS A 552 -9.07 -11.19 -34.44
N GLU A 553 -9.71 -10.31 -35.22
CA GLU A 553 -10.73 -9.39 -34.71
C GLU A 553 -11.99 -10.16 -34.31
N LYS A 554 -12.43 -11.09 -35.17
CA LYS A 554 -13.58 -11.95 -34.90
C LYS A 554 -13.34 -12.88 -33.70
N LEU A 555 -12.15 -13.46 -33.59
CA LEU A 555 -11.76 -14.27 -32.43
C LEU A 555 -11.82 -13.42 -31.16
N PHE A 556 -11.17 -12.26 -31.16
CA PHE A 556 -11.12 -11.38 -30.01
C PHE A 556 -12.49 -10.91 -29.58
N GLN A 557 -13.31 -10.41 -30.52
CA GLN A 557 -14.64 -9.92 -30.21
C GLN A 557 -15.51 -11.00 -29.56
N CYS A 558 -15.40 -12.26 -30.02
CA CYS A 558 -16.08 -13.39 -29.40
C CYS A 558 -15.57 -13.65 -27.97
N CYS A 559 -14.25 -13.78 -27.79
CA CYS A 559 -13.63 -14.02 -26.49
C CYS A 559 -13.91 -12.89 -25.48
N ALA A 560 -13.69 -11.65 -25.88
CA ALA A 560 -13.91 -10.45 -25.08
C ALA A 560 -15.37 -10.31 -24.64
N SER A 561 -16.33 -10.52 -25.55
CA SER A 561 -17.76 -10.44 -25.21
C SER A 561 -18.19 -11.56 -24.25
N SER A 562 -17.71 -12.78 -24.46
CA SER A 562 -18.01 -13.90 -23.57
C SER A 562 -17.41 -13.68 -22.19
N VAL A 563 -16.13 -13.30 -22.10
CA VAL A 563 -15.46 -13.01 -20.82
C VAL A 563 -16.14 -11.85 -20.09
N SER A 564 -16.51 -10.78 -20.81
CA SER A 564 -17.26 -9.64 -20.25
C SER A 564 -18.61 -10.06 -19.67
N SER A 565 -19.32 -10.97 -20.34
CA SER A 565 -20.60 -11.49 -19.86
C SER A 565 -20.46 -12.31 -18.57
N PHE A 566 -19.44 -13.16 -18.49
CA PHE A 566 -19.11 -13.86 -17.25
C PHE A 566 -18.69 -12.90 -16.14
N LEU A 567 -17.81 -11.93 -16.44
CA LEU A 567 -17.35 -10.94 -15.47
C LEU A 567 -18.52 -10.10 -14.92
N SER A 568 -19.49 -9.77 -15.77
CA SER A 568 -20.75 -9.12 -15.39
C SER A 568 -21.61 -10.00 -14.48
N ALA A 569 -21.70 -11.31 -14.75
CA ALA A 569 -22.49 -12.22 -13.94
C ALA A 569 -21.86 -12.45 -12.56
N ILE A 570 -20.56 -12.74 -12.48
CA ILE A 570 -19.87 -12.92 -11.19
C ILE A 570 -19.87 -11.63 -10.36
N THR A 571 -19.79 -10.45 -10.99
CA THR A 571 -19.89 -9.16 -10.27
C THR A 571 -21.19 -9.05 -9.49
N ARG A 572 -22.31 -9.56 -10.00
CA ARG A 572 -23.59 -9.59 -9.27
C ARG A 572 -23.56 -10.50 -8.06
N VAL A 573 -22.94 -11.67 -8.20
CA VAL A 573 -22.78 -12.63 -7.11
C VAL A 573 -21.93 -12.00 -6.01
N LEU A 574 -20.77 -11.43 -6.36
CA LEU A 574 -19.86 -10.80 -5.40
C LEU A 574 -20.52 -9.61 -4.68
N ALA A 575 -21.23 -8.75 -5.42
CA ALA A 575 -21.97 -7.63 -4.85
C ALA A 575 -23.06 -8.10 -3.87
N ALA A 576 -23.85 -9.11 -4.24
CA ALA A 576 -24.84 -9.70 -3.35
C ALA A 576 -24.19 -10.34 -2.11
N GLN A 577 -23.11 -11.11 -2.29
CA GLN A 577 -22.35 -11.75 -1.20
C GLN A 577 -21.77 -10.76 -0.20
N SER A 578 -21.31 -9.59 -0.66
CA SER A 578 -20.75 -8.53 0.20
C SER A 578 -21.68 -8.07 1.32
N ARG A 579 -22.99 -8.34 1.21
CA ARG A 579 -24.02 -7.95 2.18
C ARG A 579 -24.33 -9.05 3.21
N PHE A 580 -23.85 -10.27 3.01
CA PHE A 580 -23.99 -11.36 3.97
C PHE A 580 -22.82 -11.31 4.97
N ILE A 581 -23.08 -10.85 6.20
CA ILE A 581 -22.06 -10.75 7.27
C ILE A 581 -22.09 -12.00 8.16
N GLY A 582 -20.93 -12.63 8.36
CA GLY A 582 -20.72 -13.70 9.35
C GLY A 582 -20.51 -15.11 8.75
N PRO A 583 -20.34 -16.16 9.60
CA PRO A 583 -20.05 -17.55 9.18
C PRO A 583 -21.20 -18.26 8.43
N LYS A 584 -22.24 -17.51 8.05
CA LYS A 584 -23.42 -17.95 7.29
C LYS A 584 -23.43 -17.35 5.88
N ASN A 585 -22.27 -17.10 5.28
CA ASN A 585 -22.23 -16.78 3.86
C ASN A 585 -22.71 -18.03 3.09
N PRO A 586 -23.81 -17.96 2.31
CA PRO A 586 -24.32 -19.14 1.62
C PRO A 586 -23.26 -19.68 0.67
N GLU A 587 -22.91 -20.96 0.81
CA GLU A 587 -22.12 -21.63 -0.22
C GLU A 587 -22.91 -21.58 -1.53
N THR A 588 -22.26 -21.10 -2.58
CA THR A 588 -22.86 -21.00 -3.92
C THR A 588 -22.29 -22.06 -4.83
N VAL A 589 -23.11 -22.54 -5.78
CA VAL A 589 -22.67 -23.49 -6.82
C VAL A 589 -21.50 -22.91 -7.61
N LEU A 590 -21.46 -21.58 -7.76
CA LEU A 590 -20.35 -20.88 -8.40
C LEU A 590 -19.01 -21.13 -7.72
N LEU A 591 -18.90 -21.11 -6.38
CA LEU A 591 -17.63 -21.32 -5.68
C LEU A 591 -17.04 -22.71 -5.98
N THR A 592 -17.89 -23.74 -5.97
CA THR A 592 -17.49 -25.10 -6.37
C THR A 592 -16.99 -25.12 -7.80
N ARG A 593 -17.69 -24.44 -8.72
CA ARG A 593 -17.32 -24.41 -10.13
C ARG A 593 -16.02 -23.65 -10.39
N LEU A 594 -15.83 -22.49 -9.73
CA LEU A 594 -14.60 -21.71 -9.79
C LEU A 594 -13.39 -22.51 -9.28
N SER A 595 -13.56 -23.26 -8.20
CA SER A 595 -12.53 -24.16 -7.68
C SER A 595 -12.12 -25.22 -8.70
N GLN A 596 -13.09 -25.86 -9.37
CA GLN A 596 -12.84 -26.85 -10.42
C GLN A 596 -12.02 -26.31 -11.59
N VAL A 597 -12.20 -25.04 -11.96
CA VAL A 597 -11.45 -24.41 -13.07
C VAL A 597 -10.26 -23.57 -12.60
N GLU A 598 -9.87 -23.69 -11.32
CA GLU A 598 -8.75 -22.98 -10.68
C GLU A 598 -8.86 -21.44 -10.75
N LEU A 599 -10.09 -20.90 -10.68
CA LEU A 599 -10.36 -19.45 -10.69
C LEU A 599 -10.78 -18.90 -9.31
N LEU A 600 -10.77 -19.72 -8.25
CA LEU A 600 -11.24 -19.30 -6.94
C LEU A 600 -10.42 -18.14 -6.36
N LYS A 601 -9.08 -18.25 -6.38
CA LYS A 601 -8.18 -17.19 -5.88
C LYS A 601 -8.34 -15.88 -6.64
N TRP A 602 -8.47 -15.96 -7.97
CA TRP A 602 -8.75 -14.80 -8.80
C TRP A 602 -10.08 -14.14 -8.41
N ALA A 603 -11.14 -14.92 -8.16
CA ALA A 603 -12.43 -14.40 -7.76
C ALA A 603 -12.39 -13.72 -6.38
N ASP A 604 -11.65 -14.30 -5.42
CA ASP A 604 -11.42 -13.71 -4.10
C ASP A 604 -10.67 -12.37 -4.21
N LEU A 605 -9.61 -12.32 -5.02
CA LEU A 605 -8.88 -11.09 -5.31
C LEU A 605 -9.79 -10.03 -5.97
N PHE A 606 -10.61 -10.44 -6.93
CA PHE A 606 -11.55 -9.55 -7.62
C PHE A 606 -12.60 -8.97 -6.66
N ALA A 607 -13.14 -9.80 -5.78
CA ALA A 607 -14.09 -9.37 -4.75
C ALA A 607 -13.45 -8.36 -3.78
N ALA A 608 -12.23 -8.64 -3.32
CA ALA A 608 -11.47 -7.75 -2.44
C ALA A 608 -11.14 -6.40 -3.11
N ASP A 609 -10.81 -6.42 -4.40
CA ASP A 609 -10.56 -5.21 -5.18
C ASP A 609 -11.82 -4.37 -5.36
N MET A 610 -12.95 -4.99 -5.74
CA MET A 610 -14.24 -4.33 -5.89
C MET A 610 -14.74 -3.71 -4.58
N SER A 611 -14.77 -4.48 -3.49
CA SER A 611 -15.22 -3.98 -2.18
C SER A 611 -14.41 -2.78 -1.74
N MET A 612 -13.07 -2.90 -1.76
CA MET A 612 -12.19 -1.82 -1.33
C MET A 612 -12.35 -0.56 -2.19
N PHE A 613 -12.52 -0.73 -3.51
CA PHE A 613 -12.71 0.40 -4.41
C PHE A 613 -13.98 1.18 -4.08
N ILE A 614 -15.08 0.49 -3.80
CA ILE A 614 -16.35 1.11 -3.39
C ILE A 614 -16.27 1.70 -1.97
N ASP A 615 -15.62 1.02 -1.02
CA ASP A 615 -15.43 1.54 0.35
C ASP A 615 -14.64 2.86 0.37
N GLN A 616 -13.83 3.10 -0.67
CA GLN A 616 -13.01 4.29 -0.82
C GLN A 616 -13.62 5.34 -1.77
N ILE A 617 -14.89 5.19 -2.17
CA ILE A 617 -15.54 6.05 -3.17
C ILE A 617 -15.44 7.55 -2.84
N ASP A 618 -15.54 7.90 -1.56
CA ASP A 618 -15.43 9.27 -1.09
C ASP A 618 -14.01 9.85 -1.25
N GLY A 619 -12.98 9.01 -1.16
CA GLY A 619 -11.57 9.39 -1.23
C GLY A 619 -10.94 9.32 -2.62
N TRP A 620 -11.71 9.00 -3.68
CA TRP A 620 -11.16 8.91 -5.04
C TRP A 620 -10.55 10.24 -5.51
N LYS A 621 -9.30 10.16 -5.96
CA LYS A 621 -8.54 11.30 -6.51
C LYS A 621 -8.34 11.21 -8.02
N GLU A 622 -8.24 10.00 -8.56
CA GLU A 622 -7.92 9.71 -9.96
C GLU A 622 -8.90 8.68 -10.51
N PHE A 623 -9.39 8.90 -11.73
CA PHE A 623 -10.30 7.97 -12.41
C PHE A 623 -9.56 6.73 -12.89
N GLU A 624 -8.25 6.84 -13.15
CA GLU A 624 -7.35 5.74 -13.52
C GLU A 624 -7.34 4.61 -12.48
N ALA A 625 -7.76 4.87 -11.24
CA ALA A 625 -7.96 3.84 -10.24
C ALA A 625 -8.95 2.76 -10.67
N THR A 626 -9.87 3.03 -11.61
CA THR A 626 -10.83 2.07 -12.18
C THR A 626 -10.18 0.99 -13.05
N TYR A 627 -8.95 1.18 -13.54
CA TYR A 627 -8.28 0.26 -14.46
C TYR A 627 -7.92 -1.09 -13.84
N PHE A 628 -8.09 -1.27 -12.52
CA PHE A 628 -7.96 -2.60 -11.90
C PHE A 628 -8.91 -3.62 -12.56
N ILE A 629 -10.07 -3.18 -13.04
CA ILE A 629 -11.05 -4.02 -13.74
C ILE A 629 -10.48 -4.53 -15.06
N ASN A 630 -9.81 -3.65 -15.81
CA ASN A 630 -9.12 -4.04 -17.05
C ASN A 630 -8.07 -5.12 -16.78
N ARG A 631 -7.40 -5.08 -15.62
CA ARG A 631 -6.44 -6.12 -15.22
C ARG A 631 -7.13 -7.47 -14.95
N HIS A 632 -8.27 -7.47 -14.25
CA HIS A 632 -9.06 -8.70 -14.05
C HIS A 632 -9.61 -9.27 -15.35
N PHE A 633 -10.05 -8.40 -16.27
CA PHE A 633 -10.52 -8.79 -17.60
C PHE A 633 -9.40 -9.39 -18.45
N GLU A 634 -8.23 -8.72 -18.54
CA GLU A 634 -7.03 -9.22 -19.22
C GLU A 634 -6.59 -10.58 -18.68
N ARG A 635 -6.64 -10.77 -17.35
CA ARG A 635 -6.34 -12.06 -16.71
C ARG A 635 -7.28 -13.19 -17.13
N LEU A 636 -8.57 -12.91 -17.34
CA LEU A 636 -9.54 -13.91 -17.82
C LEU A 636 -9.39 -14.19 -19.32
N LEU A 637 -9.02 -13.20 -20.13
CA LEU A 637 -8.72 -13.41 -21.54
C LEU A 637 -7.55 -14.40 -21.73
N PHE A 638 -6.57 -14.35 -20.83
CA PHE A 638 -5.48 -15.32 -20.81
C PHE A 638 -5.95 -16.77 -20.60
N GLU A 639 -7.00 -16.98 -19.81
CA GLU A 639 -7.56 -18.31 -19.55
C GLU A 639 -8.18 -18.95 -20.80
N VAL A 640 -8.60 -18.12 -21.75
CA VAL A 640 -9.15 -18.54 -23.04
C VAL A 640 -8.11 -18.45 -24.19
N GLY A 641 -6.84 -18.18 -23.86
CA GLY A 641 -5.74 -18.17 -24.82
C GLY A 641 -5.57 -16.86 -25.60
N VAL A 642 -6.13 -15.75 -25.12
CA VAL A 642 -6.09 -14.43 -25.76
C VAL A 642 -5.24 -13.47 -24.93
N PHE A 643 -4.29 -12.79 -25.57
CA PHE A 643 -3.33 -11.89 -24.92
C PHE A 643 -3.38 -10.51 -25.58
N PRO A 644 -4.09 -9.56 -24.97
CA PRO A 644 -4.10 -8.18 -25.45
C PRO A 644 -2.73 -7.54 -25.20
N ASP A 645 -2.25 -6.77 -26.18
CA ASP A 645 -0.94 -6.14 -26.16
C ASP A 645 -0.97 -4.76 -26.83
N GLN A 646 0.00 -3.93 -26.47
CA GLN A 646 0.29 -2.65 -27.12
C GLN A 646 1.75 -2.70 -27.57
N LEU A 647 1.96 -2.73 -28.88
CA LEU A 647 3.30 -2.80 -29.47
C LEU A 647 4.03 -1.47 -29.30
N ASP A 648 5.35 -1.47 -29.56
CA ASP A 648 6.21 -0.29 -29.35
C ASP A 648 5.83 0.90 -30.25
N ASP A 649 5.16 0.66 -31.37
CA ASP A 649 4.60 1.69 -32.26
C ASP A 649 3.24 2.24 -31.78
N GLY A 650 2.74 1.76 -30.64
CA GLY A 650 1.46 2.14 -30.06
C GLY A 650 0.26 1.37 -30.61
N SER A 651 0.46 0.49 -31.61
CA SER A 651 -0.62 -0.32 -32.16
C SER A 651 -1.14 -1.36 -31.16
N LEU A 652 -2.45 -1.54 -31.15
CA LEU A 652 -3.12 -2.55 -30.36
C LEU A 652 -3.05 -3.88 -31.13
N TYR A 653 -2.59 -4.92 -30.45
CA TYR A 653 -2.41 -6.24 -31.04
C TYR A 653 -2.88 -7.33 -30.08
N ILE A 654 -3.18 -8.50 -30.63
CA ILE A 654 -3.67 -9.64 -29.86
C ILE A 654 -2.87 -10.86 -30.23
N HIS A 655 -2.19 -11.44 -29.25
CA HIS A 655 -1.55 -12.74 -29.40
C HIS A 655 -2.52 -13.84 -29.02
N THR A 656 -2.42 -14.97 -29.71
CA THR A 656 -3.25 -16.15 -29.50
C THR A 656 -2.38 -17.32 -29.09
N SER A 657 -2.79 -18.07 -28.08
CA SER A 657 -2.21 -19.37 -27.74
C SER A 657 -3.17 -20.48 -28.15
N GLY A 658 -2.64 -21.62 -28.59
CA GLY A 658 -3.42 -22.85 -28.73
C GLY A 658 -3.90 -23.42 -27.38
N ASP A 659 -3.35 -22.93 -26.27
CA ASP A 659 -3.67 -23.38 -24.92
C ASP A 659 -4.88 -22.62 -24.35
N ASN A 660 -6.09 -23.16 -24.56
CA ASN A 660 -7.27 -22.74 -23.81
C ASN A 660 -7.32 -23.47 -22.46
N ARG A 661 -6.84 -22.80 -21.41
CA ARG A 661 -6.63 -23.38 -20.07
C ARG A 661 -7.91 -23.82 -19.40
N LEU A 662 -9.01 -23.06 -19.56
CA LEU A 662 -10.33 -23.46 -19.03
C LEU A 662 -10.78 -24.80 -19.64
N ASN A 663 -10.64 -24.96 -20.95
CA ASN A 663 -10.98 -26.21 -21.63
C ASN A 663 -10.08 -27.37 -21.19
N MET A 664 -8.78 -27.14 -21.00
CA MET A 664 -7.85 -28.18 -20.54
C MET A 664 -8.18 -28.67 -19.12
N ARG A 665 -8.48 -27.76 -18.20
CA ARG A 665 -8.81 -28.08 -16.80
C ARG A 665 -10.09 -28.91 -16.68
N LEU A 666 -11.10 -28.63 -17.50
CA LEU A 666 -12.33 -29.43 -17.55
C LEU A 666 -12.10 -30.84 -18.10
N ASN A 667 -11.32 -30.96 -19.17
CA ASN A 667 -11.01 -32.27 -19.76
C ASN A 667 -10.13 -33.13 -18.84
N ALA A 668 -9.28 -32.52 -18.01
CA ALA A 668 -8.47 -33.22 -17.01
C ALA A 668 -9.30 -33.83 -15.87
N GLN A 669 -10.52 -33.32 -15.64
CA GLN A 669 -11.43 -33.78 -14.59
C GLN A 669 -12.52 -34.75 -15.09
N ALA A 670 -12.63 -34.96 -16.41
CA ALA A 670 -13.51 -35.99 -16.96
C ALA A 670 -12.97 -37.40 -16.61
N PRO A 671 -13.79 -38.34 -16.10
CA PRO A 671 -13.34 -39.70 -15.89
C PRO A 671 -12.83 -40.27 -17.21
N ARG A 672 -11.57 -40.71 -17.22
CA ARG A 672 -11.01 -41.45 -18.36
C ARG A 672 -11.81 -42.75 -18.48
N HIS A 673 -12.73 -42.79 -19.44
CA HIS A 673 -13.50 -43.99 -19.79
C HIS A 673 -12.63 -45.04 -20.48
#